data_AF-A0A251N1A9-F1
#
_entry.id   AF-A0A251N1A9-F1
#
_cell.length_a   1.000
_cell.length_b   1.000
_cell.length_c   1.000
_cell.angle_alpha   90.00
_cell.angle_beta   90.00
_cell.angle_gamma   90.00
#
_symmetry.space_group_name_H-M   'P 1'
#
loop_
_entity.id
_entity.type
_entity.pdbx_description
1 polymer ?
#
loop_
_entity_poly.entity_id
_entity_poly.type
_entity_poly.pdbx_seq_one_letter_code
_entity_poly.pdbx_strand_id
1 'polypeptide(L)'
;MRGLRVSEALGSGFSCNGNNVAYLTGSSTPLNGYGLDKKELFKIPFQARPGPSISTSYTSSMGFTIQNAILPTAYPHLLFKGILTYGWPGGYWVFHGILDKIKLAMGLKATQAVALLALGHDESDGKIMLEKGTNKISFIPPRDPLLPRKIKVFQKLTQKLGGVLFMSKYRSTAVHLLGGCNASSSGPSHGVCNPKGQIFDPQATVHPGLYVCDASLIPCSIGINPSFTIATAAEHISRHLVQDVLEYKIRREGTNNLGGVEDPDSFIEKTKTIDNGRRSVVTFKETMRGHVGGMPCIAYLKMKMNPHGEDQKDSDIEWNLGTNIHGKSHPLLRGKVGGHVEFRGFEKDNLHIIDGDVNLCEVDSRTPYTHYMRYHLHLVASTGSRYILEGRKIMNPYLLASYAWREATTLHVTFEKVADKSSKNDDHDKVILKGELSISMMELLKSLVSFEGNKKVKFLSLLSGTLFRTYFLQIPRGSQEHFNLSDCEHKYSYPSSTLHDIKTEDGVVISCRQWKCQQSLSKLRGSDEQRNPILLVNGYAVESYWLPTEPNDLVRTLIEEGHETWLLQSRLHVLNPSNTFTLEDVGRFDIPAAINKMLELLGPNVKVHVVAHCVGGLAIHIALMGGHVSASHIASLSCTNSSMFFKLNALSTVKMRLPLLPISMLILGNNKTLPLVETSTSPPVSSRHRLLKLIALLIPRYERCRCSECKVVSGIFGNAFWHENISPTVHQWLNKESSTRLPMAAFPHLRKICNSGFIVDSNGSNSYLIHPQRMALPTLYISGGRPLLVTPQTSFLAHKYMKLHQPGFRHERVVVEGFGHSDLLIGEESCEKVFPHILSHIRLADGDEQQGRNVHINVAEGKKVFSDSEANQYQYEEGFGITWFSPFVVLLLAFLLVSLLARLFL
;
A
#
# COMPACT_ATOMS: atom_id res chain seq x y z
N MET A 1 -24.21 5.78 31.82
CA MET A 1 -24.85 6.00 30.50
C MET A 1 -25.17 7.48 30.37
N ARG A 2 -24.68 8.18 29.32
CA ARG A 2 -25.05 9.59 29.03
C ARG A 2 -25.87 9.60 27.74
N GLY A 3 -27.19 9.73 27.85
CA GLY A 3 -28.12 9.85 26.72
C GLY A 3 -29.56 10.00 27.21
N LEU A 4 -30.35 10.82 26.53
CA LEU A 4 -31.78 11.03 26.82
C LEU A 4 -32.55 9.72 26.60
N ARG A 5 -33.38 9.31 27.55
CA ARG A 5 -34.23 8.11 27.40
C ARG A 5 -35.42 8.45 26.53
N VAL A 6 -35.65 7.68 25.47
CA VAL A 6 -36.73 7.88 24.49
C VAL A 6 -37.36 6.53 24.16
N SER A 7 -38.46 6.53 23.41
CA SER A 7 -39.13 5.32 22.94
C SER A 7 -38.16 4.33 22.25
N GLU A 8 -38.35 3.03 22.50
CA GLU A 8 -37.64 1.95 21.81
C GLU A 8 -37.99 1.85 20.31
N ALA A 9 -39.08 2.50 19.87
CA ALA A 9 -39.45 2.59 18.47
C ALA A 9 -38.53 3.54 17.66
N LEU A 10 -37.62 4.28 18.32
CA LEU A 10 -36.68 5.18 17.64
C LEU A 10 -35.87 4.44 16.57
N GLY A 11 -35.87 5.00 15.36
CA GLY A 11 -35.21 4.45 14.20
C GLY A 11 -35.97 3.31 13.51
N SER A 12 -37.12 2.87 14.04
CA SER A 12 -37.99 1.87 13.40
C SER A 12 -39.06 2.53 12.53
N GLY A 13 -39.64 1.75 11.61
CA GLY A 13 -40.72 2.24 10.75
C GLY A 13 -40.23 3.20 9.67
N PHE A 14 -38.99 3.01 9.21
CA PHE A 14 -38.32 3.88 8.26
C PHE A 14 -38.75 3.56 6.82
N SER A 15 -39.02 4.58 6.02
CA SER A 15 -39.44 4.44 4.62
C SER A 15 -38.46 5.17 3.69
N CYS A 16 -38.22 4.56 2.53
CA CYS A 16 -37.47 5.14 1.43
C CYS A 16 -38.41 5.76 0.38
N ASN A 17 -39.70 5.89 0.71
CA ASN A 17 -40.75 6.39 -0.17
C ASN A 17 -40.80 5.62 -1.52
N GLY A 18 -40.41 4.33 -1.48
CA GLY A 18 -40.24 3.45 -2.65
C GLY A 18 -39.32 4.03 -3.74
N ASN A 19 -38.38 4.88 -3.36
CA ASN A 19 -37.50 5.60 -4.29
C ASN A 19 -36.45 4.68 -4.92
N ASN A 20 -36.31 4.82 -6.24
CA ASN A 20 -35.29 4.15 -7.02
C ASN A 20 -34.75 5.10 -8.08
N VAL A 21 -33.43 5.28 -8.10
CA VAL A 21 -32.76 6.15 -9.07
C VAL A 21 -32.02 5.30 -10.10
N ALA A 22 -32.26 5.62 -11.36
CA ALA A 22 -31.55 5.06 -12.49
C ALA A 22 -30.97 6.19 -13.34
N TYR A 23 -29.92 5.89 -14.09
CA TYR A 23 -29.24 6.87 -14.91
C TYR A 23 -29.00 6.31 -16.30
N LEU A 24 -29.52 7.01 -17.31
CA LEU A 24 -29.42 6.62 -18.70
C LEU A 24 -28.38 7.51 -19.38
N THR A 25 -27.44 6.91 -20.10
CA THR A 25 -26.41 7.63 -20.88
C THR A 25 -26.25 7.01 -22.26
N GLY A 26 -25.66 7.76 -23.20
CA GLY A 26 -25.34 7.24 -24.53
C GLY A 26 -26.51 7.31 -25.50
N SER A 27 -27.54 8.11 -25.19
CA SER A 27 -28.70 8.29 -26.06
C SER A 27 -28.41 9.26 -27.19
N SER A 28 -28.90 8.92 -28.38
CA SER A 28 -28.92 9.81 -29.55
C SER A 28 -30.12 10.77 -29.53
N THR A 29 -31.09 10.55 -28.64
CA THR A 29 -32.31 11.37 -28.50
C THR A 29 -32.02 12.63 -27.70
N PRO A 30 -32.61 13.80 -28.02
CA PRO A 30 -32.46 15.01 -27.20
C PRO A 30 -33.19 14.85 -25.86
N LEU A 31 -32.44 14.61 -24.77
CA LEU A 31 -33.02 14.34 -23.44
C LEU A 31 -33.03 15.56 -22.50
N ASN A 32 -32.24 16.60 -22.78
CA ASN A 32 -32.13 17.82 -21.96
C ASN A 32 -31.98 17.54 -20.44
N GLY A 33 -31.20 16.51 -20.08
CA GLY A 33 -31.09 16.03 -18.70
C GLY A 33 -30.19 16.84 -17.77
N TYR A 34 -29.68 18.00 -18.20
CA TYR A 34 -28.81 18.88 -17.42
C TYR A 34 -29.28 20.32 -17.45
N GLY A 35 -29.05 21.02 -16.34
CA GLY A 35 -29.23 22.46 -16.25
C GLY A 35 -28.25 23.22 -17.14
N LEU A 36 -28.61 24.45 -17.48
CA LEU A 36 -27.80 25.37 -18.28
C LEU A 36 -26.92 26.24 -17.38
N ASP A 37 -25.72 26.56 -17.85
CA ASP A 37 -24.93 27.61 -17.22
C ASP A 37 -25.47 29.03 -17.55
N LYS A 38 -24.94 30.06 -16.87
CA LYS A 38 -25.40 31.44 -17.05
C LYS A 38 -25.28 31.93 -18.50
N LYS A 39 -24.28 31.48 -19.26
CA LYS A 39 -24.06 31.91 -20.66
C LYS A 39 -25.01 31.16 -21.60
N GLU A 40 -25.25 29.88 -21.35
CA GLU A 40 -26.15 29.04 -22.14
C GLU A 40 -27.62 29.42 -21.94
N LEU A 41 -28.01 29.80 -20.72
CA LEU A 41 -29.38 30.19 -20.40
C LEU A 41 -29.90 31.31 -21.31
N PHE A 42 -29.07 32.30 -21.63
CA PHE A 42 -29.46 33.42 -22.51
C PHE A 42 -29.29 33.12 -24.00
N LYS A 43 -28.50 32.11 -24.37
CA LYS A 43 -28.29 31.69 -25.77
C LYS A 43 -29.36 30.74 -26.27
N ILE A 44 -29.91 29.90 -25.40
CA ILE A 44 -30.89 28.89 -25.76
C ILE A 44 -32.30 29.49 -25.65
N PRO A 45 -33.14 29.40 -26.70
CA PRO A 45 -34.52 29.86 -26.67
C PRO A 45 -35.30 29.20 -25.53
N PHE A 46 -36.23 29.93 -24.89
CA PHE A 46 -36.95 29.45 -23.71
C PHE A 46 -37.58 28.07 -23.87
N GLN A 47 -38.15 27.80 -25.05
CA GLN A 47 -38.81 26.54 -25.40
C GLN A 47 -37.84 25.36 -25.53
N ALA A 48 -36.55 25.62 -25.76
CA ALA A 48 -35.50 24.61 -25.89
C ALA A 48 -34.69 24.43 -24.60
N ARG A 49 -35.00 25.19 -23.54
CA ARG A 49 -34.32 25.07 -22.25
C ARG A 49 -34.76 23.78 -21.53
N PRO A 50 -33.85 23.13 -20.79
CA PRO A 50 -34.24 22.10 -19.82
C PRO A 50 -35.22 22.72 -18.81
N GLY A 51 -36.23 21.96 -18.41
CA GLY A 51 -37.19 22.41 -17.41
C GLY A 51 -36.62 22.40 -15.98
N PRO A 52 -37.46 22.56 -14.94
CA PRO A 52 -37.01 22.48 -13.56
C PRO A 52 -36.51 21.06 -13.22
N SER A 53 -35.93 20.87 -12.02
CA SER A 53 -35.29 19.62 -11.58
C SER A 53 -36.10 18.35 -11.89
N ILE A 54 -37.44 18.42 -11.93
CA ILE A 54 -38.31 17.41 -12.54
C ILE A 54 -39.16 18.10 -13.60
N SER A 55 -39.05 17.66 -14.85
CA SER A 55 -39.77 18.27 -15.98
C SER A 55 -40.90 17.40 -16.52
N THR A 56 -40.82 16.08 -16.33
CA THR A 56 -41.87 15.14 -16.75
C THR A 56 -42.10 14.09 -15.67
N SER A 57 -43.37 13.75 -15.47
CA SER A 57 -43.78 12.69 -14.56
C SER A 57 -44.87 11.84 -15.22
N TYR A 58 -44.84 10.54 -14.98
CA TYR A 58 -45.83 9.59 -15.45
C TYR A 58 -46.18 8.61 -14.34
N THR A 59 -47.42 8.62 -13.89
CA THR A 59 -47.93 7.68 -12.89
C THR A 59 -48.50 6.45 -13.59
N SER A 60 -47.91 5.30 -13.29
CA SER A 60 -48.33 4.01 -13.85
C SER A 60 -49.56 3.47 -13.11
N SER A 61 -50.47 2.82 -13.83
CA SER A 61 -51.54 2.00 -13.23
C SER A 61 -51.01 0.86 -12.36
N MET A 62 -49.71 0.56 -12.45
CA MET A 62 -49.01 -0.44 -11.63
C MET A 62 -48.61 0.08 -10.23
N GLY A 63 -49.01 1.30 -9.84
CA GLY A 63 -48.86 1.82 -8.48
C GLY A 63 -47.53 2.55 -8.18
N PHE A 64 -46.83 3.04 -9.21
CA PHE A 64 -45.60 3.83 -9.03
C PHE A 64 -45.48 4.92 -10.11
N THR A 65 -44.77 6.00 -9.78
CA THR A 65 -44.55 7.14 -10.67
C THR A 65 -43.11 7.14 -11.16
N ILE A 66 -42.90 7.38 -12.46
CA ILE A 66 -41.59 7.63 -13.05
C ILE A 66 -41.46 9.10 -13.38
N GLN A 67 -40.31 9.68 -13.05
CA GLN A 67 -39.97 11.07 -13.29
C GLN A 67 -38.60 11.14 -13.95
N ASN A 68 -38.40 12.18 -14.77
CA ASN A 68 -37.04 12.57 -15.12
C ASN A 68 -36.46 13.48 -14.02
N ALA A 69 -35.14 13.51 -13.94
CA ALA A 69 -34.41 14.40 -13.07
C ALA A 69 -33.32 15.14 -13.87
N ILE A 70 -33.40 16.47 -13.82
CA ILE A 70 -32.45 17.38 -14.46
C ILE A 70 -31.36 17.72 -13.46
N LEU A 71 -30.13 17.39 -13.79
CA LEU A 71 -28.97 17.56 -12.92
C LEU A 71 -28.33 18.93 -13.14
N PRO A 72 -27.91 19.65 -12.08
CA PRO A 72 -27.14 20.88 -12.24
C PRO A 72 -25.84 20.64 -13.04
N THR A 73 -25.40 21.62 -13.83
CA THR A 73 -24.16 21.53 -14.65
C THR A 73 -22.92 21.25 -13.80
N ALA A 74 -22.88 21.77 -12.56
CA ALA A 74 -21.80 21.55 -11.61
C ALA A 74 -21.83 20.15 -10.96
N TYR A 75 -22.89 19.36 -11.19
CA TYR A 75 -23.04 18.05 -10.58
C TYR A 75 -22.12 17.02 -11.25
N PRO A 76 -21.27 16.30 -10.51
CA PRO A 76 -20.30 15.39 -11.10
C PRO A 76 -21.00 14.16 -11.70
N HIS A 77 -21.05 14.09 -13.04
CA HIS A 77 -21.62 12.98 -13.82
C HIS A 77 -21.09 11.58 -13.43
N LEU A 78 -19.90 11.51 -12.82
CA LEU A 78 -19.27 10.27 -12.36
C LEU A 78 -19.98 9.62 -11.16
N LEU A 79 -20.80 10.35 -10.39
CA LEU A 79 -21.56 9.75 -9.27
C LEU A 79 -22.57 8.71 -9.76
N PHE A 80 -23.16 8.92 -10.94
CA PHE A 80 -24.13 8.00 -11.53
C PHE A 80 -23.49 6.91 -12.40
N LYS A 81 -22.30 7.17 -12.97
CA LYS A 81 -21.48 6.22 -13.75
C LYS A 81 -20.45 5.44 -12.90
N GLY A 82 -20.45 5.62 -11.58
CA GLY A 82 -19.37 5.21 -10.65
C GLY A 82 -19.45 3.78 -10.09
N ILE A 83 -18.52 3.45 -9.18
CA ILE A 83 -18.14 2.10 -8.67
C ILE A 83 -19.29 1.28 -8.07
N LEU A 84 -20.39 1.92 -7.66
CA LEU A 84 -21.55 1.27 -7.03
C LEU A 84 -22.73 1.04 -7.98
N THR A 85 -22.63 1.46 -9.25
CA THR A 85 -23.69 1.25 -10.25
C THR A 85 -23.27 0.21 -11.29
N TYR A 86 -24.20 -0.67 -11.68
CA TYR A 86 -23.98 -1.61 -12.78
C TYR A 86 -24.57 -1.03 -14.07
N GLY A 87 -23.81 -1.13 -15.16
CA GLY A 87 -24.26 -0.81 -16.51
C GLY A 87 -24.96 -2.01 -17.16
N TRP A 88 -26.09 -1.78 -17.84
CA TRP A 88 -26.80 -2.77 -18.63
C TRP A 88 -26.77 -2.42 -20.13
N PRO A 89 -26.38 -3.34 -21.03
CA PRO A 89 -25.96 -4.73 -20.76
C PRO A 89 -24.50 -4.84 -20.28
N GLY A 90 -24.15 -5.94 -19.59
CA GLY A 90 -22.84 -6.12 -18.97
C GLY A 90 -21.70 -6.29 -19.98
N GLY A 91 -20.77 -5.33 -20.02
CA GLY A 91 -19.56 -5.37 -20.85
C GLY A 91 -19.08 -4.00 -21.32
N TYR A 92 -17.76 -3.80 -21.43
CA TYR A 92 -17.05 -2.68 -22.08
C TYR A 92 -17.52 -1.22 -21.83
N TRP A 93 -18.24 -0.91 -20.74
CA TRP A 93 -18.70 0.46 -20.44
C TRP A 93 -17.54 1.48 -20.30
N VAL A 94 -16.37 1.02 -19.86
CA VAL A 94 -15.17 1.88 -19.70
C VAL A 94 -14.71 2.41 -21.06
N PHE A 95 -14.80 1.57 -22.09
CA PHE A 95 -14.42 1.93 -23.46
C PHE A 95 -15.42 2.91 -24.08
N HIS A 96 -16.71 2.80 -23.77
CA HIS A 96 -17.71 3.79 -24.18
C HIS A 96 -17.48 5.18 -23.57
N GLY A 97 -17.10 5.24 -22.29
CA GLY A 97 -16.76 6.51 -21.64
C GLY A 97 -15.52 7.20 -22.22
N ILE A 98 -14.52 6.42 -22.65
CA ILE A 98 -13.33 6.91 -23.35
C ILE A 98 -13.70 7.38 -24.77
N LEU A 99 -14.49 6.59 -25.49
CA LEU A 99 -14.93 6.89 -26.85
C LEU A 99 -15.78 8.18 -26.93
N ASP A 100 -16.66 8.40 -25.96
CA ASP A 100 -17.47 9.63 -25.91
C ASP A 100 -16.61 10.89 -25.64
N LYS A 101 -15.55 10.78 -24.84
CA LYS A 101 -14.59 11.89 -24.65
C LYS A 101 -13.76 12.17 -25.90
N ILE A 102 -13.38 11.12 -26.63
CA ILE A 102 -12.69 11.27 -27.92
C ILE A 102 -13.61 11.95 -28.94
N LYS A 103 -14.89 11.53 -29.03
CA LYS A 103 -15.89 12.18 -29.89
C LYS A 103 -16.08 13.66 -29.56
N LEU A 104 -16.11 14.01 -28.27
CA LEU A 104 -16.22 15.39 -27.80
C LEU A 104 -14.99 16.23 -28.19
N ALA A 105 -13.79 15.65 -28.08
CA ALA A 105 -12.55 16.28 -28.53
C ALA A 105 -12.48 16.43 -30.07
N MET A 106 -13.19 15.59 -30.81
CA MET A 106 -13.30 15.63 -32.27
C MET A 106 -14.47 16.48 -32.79
N GLY A 107 -15.20 17.20 -31.93
CA GLY A 107 -16.31 18.07 -32.34
C GLY A 107 -17.60 17.35 -32.79
N LEU A 108 -17.72 16.05 -32.52
CA LEU A 108 -18.93 15.28 -32.82
C LEU A 108 -20.03 15.54 -31.77
N LYS A 109 -21.31 15.51 -32.20
CA LYS A 109 -22.47 15.73 -31.33
C LYS A 109 -22.42 14.80 -30.10
N ALA A 110 -22.46 15.39 -28.90
CA ALA A 110 -22.40 14.65 -27.64
C ALA A 110 -23.65 13.77 -27.45
N THR A 111 -23.43 12.53 -26.99
CA THR A 111 -24.50 11.65 -26.53
C THR A 111 -25.18 12.25 -25.29
N GLN A 112 -26.50 12.11 -25.20
CA GLN A 112 -27.29 12.68 -24.12
C GLN A 112 -27.43 11.70 -22.95
N ALA A 113 -27.69 12.25 -21.77
CA ALA A 113 -27.94 11.48 -20.55
C ALA A 113 -29.05 12.13 -19.71
N VAL A 114 -29.75 11.31 -18.92
CA VAL A 114 -30.82 11.77 -18.03
C VAL A 114 -30.90 10.86 -16.80
N ALA A 115 -31.17 11.45 -15.64
CA ALA A 115 -31.53 10.69 -14.45
C ALA A 115 -33.03 10.36 -14.48
N LEU A 116 -33.38 9.13 -14.10
CA LEU A 116 -34.75 8.65 -13.99
C LEU A 116 -34.99 8.29 -12.52
N LEU A 117 -36.08 8.80 -11.97
CA LEU A 117 -36.52 8.52 -10.61
C LEU A 117 -37.82 7.73 -10.68
N ALA A 118 -37.93 6.65 -9.92
CA ALA A 118 -39.20 5.95 -9.69
C ALA A 118 -39.57 6.04 -8.21
N LEU A 119 -40.79 6.46 -7.93
CA LEU A 119 -41.36 6.55 -6.57
C LEU A 119 -42.58 5.63 -6.48
N GLY A 120 -42.83 5.07 -5.30
CA GLY A 120 -44.00 4.23 -5.06
C GLY A 120 -44.08 3.82 -3.60
N HIS A 121 -44.93 2.87 -3.29
CA HIS A 121 -45.10 2.45 -1.90
C HIS A 121 -44.12 1.34 -1.53
N ASP A 122 -43.40 1.55 -0.43
CA ASP A 122 -42.64 0.52 0.29
C ASP A 122 -43.35 0.17 1.61
N GLU A 123 -42.96 -0.96 2.19
CA GLU A 123 -43.59 -1.51 3.41
C GLU A 123 -43.29 -0.68 4.67
N SER A 124 -42.46 0.37 4.58
CA SER A 124 -42.09 1.24 5.71
C SER A 124 -41.55 0.47 6.92
N ASP A 125 -40.97 -0.71 6.70
CA ASP A 125 -40.44 -1.63 7.71
C ASP A 125 -38.92 -1.51 7.90
N GLY A 126 -38.33 -0.44 7.37
CA GLY A 126 -36.91 -0.15 7.47
C GLY A 126 -36.48 0.22 8.89
N LYS A 127 -35.17 0.13 9.14
CA LYS A 127 -34.56 0.52 10.41
C LYS A 127 -33.29 1.34 10.20
N ILE A 128 -33.12 2.38 11.01
CA ILE A 128 -31.89 3.17 11.10
C ILE A 128 -31.44 3.24 12.56
N MET A 129 -30.23 2.77 12.85
CA MET A 129 -29.70 2.66 14.21
C MET A 129 -28.29 3.22 14.30
N LEU A 130 -27.94 3.81 15.43
CA LEU A 130 -26.56 4.18 15.75
C LEU A 130 -25.93 3.10 16.63
N GLU A 131 -24.91 2.41 16.11
CA GLU A 131 -24.19 1.37 16.85
C GLU A 131 -23.29 2.00 17.92
N LYS A 132 -23.57 1.67 19.19
CA LYS A 132 -22.83 2.22 20.35
C LYS A 132 -21.38 1.73 20.33
N GLY A 133 -20.43 2.65 20.54
CA GLY A 133 -18.99 2.37 20.60
C GLY A 133 -18.26 2.47 19.26
N THR A 134 -18.96 2.32 18.13
CA THR A 134 -18.37 2.44 16.78
C THR A 134 -18.74 3.74 16.07
N ASN A 135 -19.76 4.47 16.55
CA ASN A 135 -20.37 5.63 15.89
C ASN A 135 -20.81 5.34 14.45
N LYS A 136 -21.07 4.06 14.11
CA LYS A 136 -21.55 3.65 12.80
C LYS A 136 -23.06 3.74 12.75
N ILE A 137 -23.59 4.25 11.63
CA ILE A 137 -25.02 4.18 11.33
C ILE A 137 -25.27 2.83 10.64
N SER A 138 -26.07 1.98 11.26
CA SER A 138 -26.60 0.75 10.67
C SER A 138 -27.94 1.07 10.02
N PHE A 139 -28.09 0.72 8.74
CA PHE A 139 -29.29 0.99 7.95
C PHE A 139 -29.80 -0.31 7.32
N ILE A 140 -31.05 -0.65 7.63
CA ILE A 140 -31.79 -1.76 7.05
C ILE A 140 -32.87 -1.14 6.16
N PRO A 141 -32.78 -1.24 4.83
CA PRO A 141 -33.75 -0.62 3.94
C PRO A 141 -35.13 -1.32 4.06
N PRO A 142 -36.22 -0.56 3.88
CA PRO A 142 -37.57 -1.14 3.81
C PRO A 142 -37.74 -2.01 2.57
N ARG A 143 -38.66 -2.97 2.65
CA ARG A 143 -39.02 -3.81 1.51
C ARG A 143 -39.84 -3.01 0.50
N ASP A 144 -39.41 -3.02 -0.76
CA ASP A 144 -40.13 -2.40 -1.89
C ASP A 144 -40.69 -3.49 -2.82
N PRO A 145 -41.98 -3.87 -2.70
CA PRO A 145 -42.58 -4.90 -3.55
C PRO A 145 -42.69 -4.49 -5.02
N LEU A 146 -42.60 -3.19 -5.32
CA LEU A 146 -42.71 -2.66 -6.68
C LEU A 146 -41.34 -2.57 -7.40
N LEU A 147 -40.23 -2.78 -6.70
CA LEU A 147 -38.87 -2.69 -7.25
C LEU A 147 -38.66 -3.50 -8.55
N PRO A 148 -39.04 -4.79 -8.65
CA PRO A 148 -38.84 -5.56 -9.89
C PRO A 148 -39.61 -4.98 -11.08
N ARG A 149 -40.78 -4.37 -10.82
CA ARG A 149 -41.59 -3.71 -11.85
C ARG A 149 -40.95 -2.40 -12.31
N LYS A 150 -40.44 -1.60 -11.37
CA LYS A 150 -39.70 -0.34 -11.65
C LYS A 150 -38.48 -0.61 -12.53
N ILE A 151 -37.68 -1.64 -12.20
CA ILE A 151 -36.50 -2.05 -13.00
C ILE A 151 -36.89 -2.41 -14.44
N LYS A 152 -37.94 -3.21 -14.63
CA LYS A 152 -38.42 -3.58 -15.98
C LYS A 152 -38.82 -2.35 -16.80
N VAL A 153 -39.42 -1.33 -16.17
CA VAL A 153 -39.78 -0.12 -16.89
C VAL A 153 -38.54 0.71 -17.24
N PHE A 154 -37.57 0.86 -16.33
CA PHE A 154 -36.30 1.52 -16.65
C PHE A 154 -35.59 0.86 -17.84
N GLN A 155 -35.53 -0.48 -17.87
CA GLN A 155 -34.95 -1.23 -18.99
C GLN A 155 -35.68 -0.95 -20.31
N LYS A 156 -37.02 -0.96 -20.30
CA LYS A 156 -37.84 -0.65 -21.49
C LYS A 156 -37.64 0.79 -21.96
N LEU A 157 -37.55 1.75 -21.04
CA LEU A 157 -37.28 3.16 -21.36
C LEU A 157 -35.89 3.32 -21.98
N THR A 158 -34.86 2.68 -21.40
CA THR A 158 -33.51 2.72 -21.96
C THR A 158 -33.44 2.10 -23.35
N GLN A 159 -34.09 0.95 -23.56
CA GLN A 159 -34.14 0.31 -24.87
C GLN A 159 -34.79 1.22 -25.91
N LYS A 160 -35.89 1.90 -25.57
CA LYS A 160 -36.59 2.82 -26.48
C LYS A 160 -35.80 4.10 -26.78
N LEU A 161 -35.17 4.69 -25.76
CA LEU A 161 -34.41 5.93 -25.92
C LEU A 161 -33.04 5.72 -26.55
N GLY A 162 -32.56 4.47 -26.63
CA GLY A 162 -31.21 4.12 -27.03
C GLY A 162 -30.20 4.54 -25.96
N GLY A 163 -29.37 3.63 -25.48
CA GLY A 163 -28.34 3.95 -24.48
C GLY A 163 -28.08 2.81 -23.50
N VAL A 164 -27.33 3.13 -22.45
CA VAL A 164 -26.92 2.22 -21.38
C VAL A 164 -27.53 2.69 -20.07
N LEU A 165 -28.17 1.76 -19.37
CA LEU A 165 -28.80 2.00 -18.07
C LEU A 165 -27.81 1.73 -16.95
N PHE A 166 -27.67 2.67 -16.02
CA PHE A 166 -26.89 2.53 -14.80
C PHE A 166 -27.83 2.56 -13.59
N MET A 167 -27.68 1.60 -12.69
CA MET A 167 -28.46 1.52 -11.44
C MET A 167 -27.56 1.10 -10.28
N SER A 168 -27.83 1.62 -9.08
CA SER A 168 -27.11 1.25 -7.85
C SER A 168 -27.23 -0.25 -7.54
N LYS A 169 -26.16 -0.85 -7.02
CA LYS A 169 -26.14 -2.21 -6.46
C LYS A 169 -27.04 -2.32 -5.22
N TYR A 170 -27.21 -1.21 -4.49
CA TYR A 170 -28.04 -1.14 -3.30
C TYR A 170 -29.49 -0.91 -3.72
N ARG A 171 -30.39 -1.79 -3.25
CA ARG A 171 -31.80 -1.88 -3.65
C ARG A 171 -32.68 -0.67 -3.27
N SER A 172 -32.12 0.32 -2.55
CA SER A 172 -32.84 1.51 -2.09
C SER A 172 -31.93 2.73 -2.12
N THR A 173 -31.63 3.26 -3.32
CA THR A 173 -31.11 4.64 -3.42
C THR A 173 -32.30 5.57 -3.32
N ALA A 174 -32.52 6.11 -2.12
CA ALA A 174 -33.64 6.99 -1.84
C ALA A 174 -33.21 8.45 -1.76
N VAL A 175 -34.02 9.33 -2.36
CA VAL A 175 -33.84 10.79 -2.30
C VAL A 175 -34.83 11.44 -1.33
N HIS A 176 -35.83 10.68 -0.86
CA HIS A 176 -36.81 11.11 0.12
C HIS A 176 -36.91 10.06 1.25
N LEU A 177 -36.21 10.30 2.35
CA LEU A 177 -36.26 9.46 3.55
C LEU A 177 -37.40 9.94 4.45
N LEU A 178 -38.22 9.00 4.92
CA LEU A 178 -39.37 9.25 5.80
C LEU A 178 -39.29 8.32 7.02
N GLY A 179 -39.96 8.70 8.10
CA GLY A 179 -40.07 7.87 9.30
C GLY A 179 -38.80 7.78 10.14
N GLY A 180 -38.83 6.90 11.15
CA GLY A 180 -37.76 6.74 12.16
C GLY A 180 -38.01 7.51 13.45
N CYS A 181 -38.87 8.53 13.44
CA CYS A 181 -39.42 9.20 14.63
C CYS A 181 -40.95 9.24 14.56
N ASN A 182 -41.55 8.14 14.10
CA ASN A 182 -42.96 8.06 13.70
C ASN A 182 -43.92 8.62 14.76
N ALA A 183 -44.86 9.44 14.31
CA ALA A 183 -45.96 9.90 15.14
C ALA A 183 -46.94 8.74 15.41
N SER A 184 -47.39 8.59 16.65
CA SER A 184 -48.37 7.57 17.05
C SER A 184 -49.38 8.11 18.05
N SER A 185 -50.66 7.82 17.82
CA SER A 185 -51.74 8.04 18.77
C SER A 185 -51.86 6.92 19.82
N SER A 186 -51.20 5.78 19.58
CA SER A 186 -51.29 4.56 20.42
C SER A 186 -50.19 4.47 21.47
N GLY A 187 -49.45 5.55 21.70
CA GLY A 187 -48.43 5.66 22.75
C GLY A 187 -47.02 5.22 22.34
N PRO A 188 -46.06 5.21 23.30
CA PRO A 188 -44.63 5.10 23.04
C PRO A 188 -44.16 3.76 22.47
N SER A 189 -44.94 2.69 22.58
CA SER A 189 -44.58 1.39 22.00
C SER A 189 -44.77 1.33 20.48
N HIS A 190 -45.56 2.26 19.91
CA HIS A 190 -45.95 2.27 18.50
C HIS A 190 -45.40 3.48 17.73
N GLY A 191 -44.62 4.34 18.39
CA GLY A 191 -44.03 5.54 17.79
C GLY A 191 -43.14 6.29 18.77
N VAL A 192 -42.43 7.28 18.26
CA VAL A 192 -41.49 8.10 19.04
C VAL A 192 -42.14 9.41 19.48
N CYS A 193 -43.03 9.94 18.65
CA CYS A 193 -43.71 11.20 18.90
C CYS A 193 -45.21 10.99 19.03
N ASN A 194 -45.90 11.87 19.75
CA ASN A 194 -47.35 11.98 19.66
C ASN A 194 -47.76 12.74 18.37
N PRO A 195 -49.07 12.84 18.04
CA PRO A 195 -49.53 13.56 16.84
C PRO A 195 -49.17 15.06 16.80
N LYS A 196 -48.83 15.66 17.95
CA LYS A 196 -48.37 17.05 18.07
C LYS A 196 -46.85 17.20 17.88
N GLY A 197 -46.15 16.12 17.52
CA GLY A 197 -44.70 16.13 17.30
C GLY A 197 -43.86 16.08 18.58
N GLN A 198 -44.47 15.97 19.76
CA GLN A 198 -43.75 15.90 21.04
C GLN A 198 -43.19 14.50 21.25
N ILE A 199 -41.93 14.40 21.70
CA ILE A 199 -41.27 13.10 21.93
C ILE A 199 -41.79 12.46 23.22
N PHE A 200 -42.16 11.18 23.17
CA PHE A 200 -42.56 10.42 24.36
C PHE A 200 -41.39 10.24 25.35
N ASP A 201 -41.69 10.40 26.64
CA ASP A 201 -40.77 10.09 27.74
C ASP A 201 -41.16 8.74 28.36
N PRO A 202 -40.24 7.76 28.51
CA PRO A 202 -40.52 6.53 29.23
C PRO A 202 -40.91 6.70 30.71
N GLN A 203 -40.60 7.85 31.33
CA GLN A 203 -40.88 8.16 32.75
C GLN A 203 -41.99 9.20 32.96
N ALA A 204 -42.46 9.85 31.89
CA ALA A 204 -43.49 10.87 31.92
C ALA A 204 -44.43 10.70 30.71
N THR A 205 -45.22 11.73 30.36
CA THR A 205 -46.05 11.68 29.14
C THR A 205 -45.23 12.03 27.90
N VAL A 206 -44.48 13.13 27.95
CA VAL A 206 -43.63 13.64 26.86
C VAL A 206 -42.43 14.39 27.45
N HIS A 207 -41.34 14.52 26.68
CA HIS A 207 -40.21 15.39 27.00
C HIS A 207 -40.58 16.86 26.76
N PRO A 208 -40.64 17.73 27.80
CA PRO A 208 -41.04 19.12 27.62
C PRO A 208 -40.08 19.89 26.70
N GLY A 209 -40.64 20.65 25.75
CA GLY A 209 -39.86 21.50 24.85
C GLY A 209 -39.14 20.76 23.71
N LEU A 210 -39.34 19.44 23.58
CA LEU A 210 -38.68 18.63 22.56
C LEU A 210 -39.67 18.11 21.50
N TYR A 211 -39.54 18.62 20.28
CA TYR A 211 -40.42 18.33 19.16
C TYR A 211 -39.64 17.84 17.94
N VAL A 212 -40.28 17.00 17.14
CA VAL A 212 -39.87 16.65 15.78
C VAL A 212 -40.87 17.28 14.83
N CYS A 213 -40.40 17.86 13.72
CA CYS A 213 -41.25 18.57 12.75
C CYS A 213 -40.86 18.29 11.29
N ASP A 214 -40.02 17.28 11.05
CA ASP A 214 -39.53 16.92 9.72
C ASP A 214 -40.17 15.62 9.21
N ALA A 215 -39.62 15.10 8.12
CA ALA A 215 -40.11 13.90 7.45
C ALA A 215 -40.05 12.63 8.32
N SER A 216 -39.25 12.63 9.40
CA SER A 216 -39.11 11.47 10.28
C SER A 216 -40.37 11.17 11.10
N LEU A 217 -41.31 12.13 11.18
CA LEU A 217 -42.64 11.92 11.79
C LEU A 217 -43.56 11.03 10.94
N ILE A 218 -43.34 10.98 9.62
CA ILE A 218 -44.28 10.42 8.67
C ILE A 218 -44.13 8.89 8.68
N PRO A 219 -45.15 8.12 9.13
CA PRO A 219 -44.98 6.71 9.46
C PRO A 219 -45.06 5.77 8.25
N CYS A 220 -45.23 6.30 7.03
CA CYS A 220 -45.47 5.49 5.85
C CYS A 220 -44.89 6.12 4.57
N SER A 221 -44.73 5.30 3.54
CA SER A 221 -44.42 5.74 2.18
C SER A 221 -45.56 6.56 1.57
N ILE A 222 -45.25 7.76 1.10
CA ILE A 222 -46.20 8.66 0.42
C ILE A 222 -46.39 8.25 -1.05
N GLY A 223 -45.38 7.63 -1.66
CA GLY A 223 -45.39 7.15 -3.04
C GLY A 223 -45.14 8.21 -4.11
N ILE A 224 -45.05 9.48 -3.72
CA ILE A 224 -44.71 10.62 -4.58
C ILE A 224 -43.84 11.62 -3.81
N ASN A 225 -43.41 12.70 -4.46
CA ASN A 225 -42.54 13.73 -3.89
C ASN A 225 -43.21 14.35 -2.64
N PRO A 226 -42.61 14.20 -1.45
CA PRO A 226 -43.31 14.48 -0.20
C PRO A 226 -43.19 15.93 0.28
N SER A 227 -42.67 16.86 -0.54
CA SER A 227 -42.35 18.23 -0.12
C SER A 227 -43.52 18.92 0.58
N PHE A 228 -44.71 18.93 -0.05
CA PHE A 228 -45.90 19.53 0.55
C PHE A 228 -46.44 18.75 1.75
N THR A 229 -46.30 17.42 1.77
CA THR A 229 -46.69 16.62 2.94
C THR A 229 -45.83 16.95 4.15
N ILE A 230 -44.51 17.08 3.95
CA ILE A 230 -43.56 17.46 5.00
C ILE A 230 -43.85 18.88 5.47
N ALA A 231 -44.07 19.83 4.55
CA ALA A 231 -44.44 21.20 4.90
C ALA A 231 -45.73 21.26 5.72
N THR A 232 -46.75 20.49 5.32
CA THR A 232 -48.04 20.41 6.03
C THR A 232 -47.86 19.83 7.44
N ALA A 233 -47.06 18.77 7.59
CA ALA A 233 -46.75 18.19 8.89
C ALA A 233 -46.00 19.19 9.80
N ALA A 234 -44.98 19.87 9.25
CA ALA A 234 -44.23 20.89 9.97
C ALA A 234 -45.13 22.05 10.44
N GLU A 235 -46.04 22.52 9.59
CA GLU A 235 -47.02 23.56 9.92
C GLU A 235 -48.02 23.09 10.98
N HIS A 236 -48.44 21.82 10.95
CA HIS A 236 -49.29 21.24 11.99
C HIS A 236 -48.58 21.20 13.35
N ILE A 237 -47.31 20.81 13.38
CA ILE A 237 -46.52 20.78 14.62
C ILE A 237 -46.28 22.20 15.14
N SER A 238 -45.96 23.15 14.27
CA SER A 238 -45.65 24.53 14.69
C SER A 238 -46.84 25.19 15.41
N ARG A 239 -48.08 24.94 14.96
CA ARG A 239 -49.30 25.42 15.65
C ARG A 239 -49.39 24.91 17.09
N HIS A 240 -49.12 23.62 17.32
CA HIS A 240 -49.16 23.03 18.65
C HIS A 240 -48.02 23.50 19.53
N LEU A 241 -46.81 23.63 18.97
CA LEU A 241 -45.67 24.19 19.68
C LEU A 241 -45.95 25.62 20.16
N VAL A 242 -46.54 26.47 19.31
CA VAL A 242 -46.94 27.84 19.69
C VAL A 242 -47.98 27.80 20.81
N GLN A 243 -48.99 26.93 20.71
CA GLN A 243 -49.99 26.77 21.76
C GLN A 243 -49.36 26.34 23.10
N ASP A 244 -48.49 25.33 23.10
CA ASP A 244 -47.83 24.84 24.32
C ASP A 244 -46.94 25.93 24.95
N VAL A 245 -46.27 26.76 24.14
CA VAL A 245 -45.48 27.91 24.62
C VAL A 245 -46.38 28.99 25.24
N LEU A 246 -47.52 29.29 24.63
CA LEU A 246 -48.49 30.24 25.18
C LEU A 246 -49.11 29.73 26.48
N GLU A 247 -49.50 28.45 26.54
CA GLU A 247 -50.00 27.82 27.76
C GLU A 247 -48.94 27.80 28.87
N TYR A 248 -47.67 27.54 28.52
CA TYR A 248 -46.56 27.61 29.46
C TYR A 248 -46.36 29.03 29.99
N LYS A 249 -46.42 30.06 29.12
CA LYS A 249 -46.38 31.47 29.55
C LYS A 249 -47.55 31.81 30.46
N ILE A 250 -48.78 31.44 30.10
CA ILE A 250 -49.98 31.68 30.92
C ILE A 250 -49.88 30.98 32.28
N ARG A 251 -49.40 29.74 32.35
CA ARG A 251 -49.18 29.02 33.62
C ARG A 251 -48.10 29.66 34.48
N ARG A 252 -47.08 30.26 33.86
CA ARG A 252 -45.97 30.92 34.56
C ARG A 252 -46.34 32.34 35.01
N GLU A 253 -47.07 33.08 34.18
CA GLU A 253 -47.58 34.43 34.44
C GLU A 253 -48.81 34.42 35.36
N GLY A 254 -49.60 33.34 35.39
CA GLY A 254 -50.68 33.11 36.35
C GLY A 254 -50.23 32.95 37.81
N THR A 255 -48.92 32.93 38.07
CA THR A 255 -48.35 32.89 39.42
C THR A 255 -47.56 34.14 39.81
N ASN A 256 -47.53 35.19 38.99
CA ASN A 256 -46.94 36.48 39.37
C ASN A 256 -47.50 37.59 38.49
N ASN A 257 -48.53 38.29 39.00
CA ASN A 257 -48.80 39.67 38.60
C ASN A 257 -48.34 40.59 39.73
N LEU A 258 -47.25 41.33 39.49
CA LEU A 258 -47.09 42.74 39.88
C LEU A 258 -45.77 43.29 39.31
N GLY A 259 -45.90 44.17 38.32
CA GLY A 259 -45.00 45.32 38.18
C GLY A 259 -44.14 45.39 36.91
N GLY A 260 -44.49 46.34 36.03
CA GLY A 260 -43.52 47.22 35.40
C GLY A 260 -43.19 46.98 33.93
N VAL A 261 -43.70 47.84 33.06
CA VAL A 261 -43.28 48.06 31.67
C VAL A 261 -42.04 48.96 31.66
N GLU A 262 -41.02 48.63 30.85
CA GLU A 262 -40.31 49.57 29.94
C GLU A 262 -39.30 48.82 29.05
N ASP A 263 -39.16 49.29 27.81
CA ASP A 263 -38.48 48.67 26.65
C ASP A 263 -37.04 49.25 26.47
N PRO A 264 -36.31 49.02 25.36
CA PRO A 264 -35.12 48.18 25.32
C PRO A 264 -33.84 48.98 25.03
N ASP A 265 -32.69 48.63 25.61
CA ASP A 265 -31.43 48.64 24.86
C ASP A 265 -30.19 48.23 25.68
N SER A 266 -29.28 47.60 24.95
CA SER A 266 -27.83 47.55 25.19
C SER A 266 -27.33 46.76 26.40
N PHE A 267 -26.86 45.53 26.15
CA PHE A 267 -25.67 45.04 26.85
C PHE A 267 -24.67 44.46 25.85
N ILE A 268 -23.74 45.34 25.49
CA ILE A 268 -22.46 45.02 24.84
C ILE A 268 -21.68 44.13 25.81
N GLU A 269 -21.44 42.90 25.40
CA GLU A 269 -20.62 41.94 26.13
C GLU A 269 -19.14 42.31 25.98
N LYS A 270 -18.56 42.92 27.03
CA LYS A 270 -17.12 43.06 27.19
C LYS A 270 -16.52 41.70 27.56
N THR A 271 -16.03 40.97 26.57
CA THR A 271 -15.04 39.92 26.81
C THR A 271 -13.68 40.38 26.32
N LYS A 272 -12.82 40.75 27.26
CA LYS A 272 -11.41 41.09 27.05
C LYS A 272 -10.70 39.91 26.39
N THR A 273 -10.33 40.05 25.12
CA THR A 273 -9.26 39.27 24.51
C THR A 273 -7.94 39.73 25.13
N ILE A 274 -7.36 38.89 25.98
CA ILE A 274 -5.93 38.97 26.30
C ILE A 274 -5.19 38.52 25.04
N ASP A 275 -4.69 39.51 24.30
CA ASP A 275 -3.76 39.33 23.20
C ASP A 275 -2.43 38.79 23.77
N ASN A 276 -2.28 37.47 23.75
CA ASN A 276 -1.02 36.82 24.05
C ASN A 276 -0.20 36.73 22.76
N GLY A 277 0.67 37.71 22.58
CA GLY A 277 1.95 37.66 21.87
C GLY A 277 2.04 36.73 20.66
N ARG A 278 2.02 37.34 19.47
CA ARG A 278 2.42 36.78 18.17
C ARG A 278 3.50 35.68 18.30
N ARG A 279 3.08 34.41 18.32
CA ARG A 279 3.96 33.26 18.07
C ARG A 279 3.54 32.61 16.76
N SER A 280 4.52 32.46 15.87
CA SER A 280 4.38 31.96 14.51
C SER A 280 4.22 30.43 14.45
N VAL A 281 3.19 29.92 15.13
CA VAL A 281 2.96 28.49 15.37
C VAL A 281 1.72 28.01 14.59
N VAL A 282 1.82 26.83 13.96
CA VAL A 282 0.68 26.15 13.31
C VAL A 282 0.28 24.95 14.15
N THR A 283 -1.00 24.82 14.48
CA THR A 283 -1.53 23.69 15.25
C THR A 283 -2.66 22.99 14.52
N PHE A 284 -2.69 21.66 14.59
CA PHE A 284 -3.76 20.82 14.05
C PHE A 284 -3.84 19.48 14.79
N LYS A 285 -4.93 18.73 14.60
CA LYS A 285 -5.14 17.41 15.21
C LYS A 285 -5.10 16.32 14.14
N GLU A 286 -4.59 15.15 14.47
CA GLU A 286 -4.50 13.99 13.58
C GLU A 286 -4.90 12.73 14.35
N THR A 287 -5.80 11.93 13.80
CA THR A 287 -6.23 10.65 14.40
C THR A 287 -5.90 9.52 13.45
N MET A 288 -5.16 8.53 13.94
CA MET A 288 -4.73 7.36 13.17
C MET A 288 -5.27 6.08 13.81
N ARG A 289 -5.65 5.10 12.98
CA ARG A 289 -6.21 3.81 13.43
C ARG A 289 -5.58 2.66 12.66
N GLY A 290 -5.26 1.57 13.34
CA GLY A 290 -4.75 0.37 12.69
C GLY A 290 -4.38 -0.72 13.69
N HIS A 291 -3.37 -1.53 13.36
CA HIS A 291 -2.97 -2.68 14.16
C HIS A 291 -1.47 -2.67 14.44
N VAL A 292 -1.09 -2.98 15.68
CA VAL A 292 0.30 -3.11 16.15
C VAL A 292 0.43 -4.45 16.85
N GLY A 293 1.38 -5.28 16.40
CA GLY A 293 1.49 -6.67 16.89
C GLY A 293 0.24 -7.51 16.63
N GLY A 294 -0.57 -7.16 15.61
CA GLY A 294 -1.87 -7.79 15.32
C GLY A 294 -3.04 -7.29 16.18
N MET A 295 -2.79 -6.39 17.13
CA MET A 295 -3.80 -5.85 18.05
C MET A 295 -4.23 -4.43 17.65
N PRO A 296 -5.50 -4.04 17.86
CA PRO A 296 -6.00 -2.73 17.45
C PRO A 296 -5.36 -1.60 18.27
N CYS A 297 -4.93 -0.54 17.57
CA CYS A 297 -4.28 0.63 18.14
C CYS A 297 -4.82 1.91 17.51
N ILE A 298 -5.05 2.95 18.33
CA ILE A 298 -5.55 4.26 17.88
C ILE A 298 -4.66 5.35 18.47
N ALA A 299 -4.13 6.25 17.63
CA ALA A 299 -3.34 7.39 18.07
C ALA A 299 -4.12 8.70 17.86
N TYR A 300 -4.29 9.48 18.93
CA TYR A 300 -4.90 10.81 18.90
C TYR A 300 -3.82 11.87 19.14
N LEU A 301 -3.38 12.50 18.06
CA LEU A 301 -2.23 13.39 18.05
C LEU A 301 -2.66 14.86 17.93
N LYS A 302 -2.00 15.73 18.68
CA LYS A 302 -2.09 17.19 18.58
C LYS A 302 -0.73 17.73 18.17
N MET A 303 -0.64 18.24 16.95
CA MET A 303 0.59 18.73 16.34
C MET A 303 0.77 20.21 16.62
N LYS A 304 2.00 20.61 16.97
CA LYS A 304 2.42 22.00 17.12
C LYS A 304 3.70 22.23 16.32
N MET A 305 3.58 22.85 15.16
CA MET A 305 4.67 23.07 14.21
C MET A 305 5.39 24.38 14.47
N ASN A 306 6.71 24.40 14.24
CA ASN A 306 7.60 25.53 14.52
C ASN A 306 7.50 26.09 15.96
N PRO A 307 7.63 25.25 17.00
CA PRO A 307 7.42 25.68 18.39
C PRO A 307 8.46 26.69 18.88
N HIS A 308 9.65 26.73 18.28
CA HIS A 308 10.75 27.62 18.67
C HIS A 308 10.71 29.01 18.01
N GLY A 309 9.78 29.24 17.07
CA GLY A 309 9.63 30.56 16.46
C GLY A 309 10.91 31.06 15.78
N GLU A 310 11.71 30.17 15.20
CA GLU A 310 12.90 30.52 14.44
C GLU A 310 12.47 31.27 13.17
N ASP A 311 12.24 32.57 13.30
CA ASP A 311 12.30 33.51 12.18
C ASP A 311 13.79 33.79 11.94
N GLN A 312 14.50 32.84 11.33
CA GLN A 312 15.83 33.15 10.81
C GLN A 312 15.67 34.29 9.79
N LYS A 313 16.32 35.43 10.06
CA LYS A 313 16.72 36.42 9.07
C LYS A 313 17.77 35.80 8.15
N ASP A 314 17.40 34.77 7.40
CA ASP A 314 18.08 34.49 6.14
C ASP A 314 17.23 35.15 5.08
N SER A 315 17.90 36.00 4.30
CA SER A 315 17.40 36.68 3.13
C SER A 315 16.51 35.79 2.27
N ASP A 316 15.70 36.42 1.43
CA ASP A 316 15.04 35.84 0.27
C ASP A 316 16.06 35.21 -0.72
N ILE A 317 16.89 34.26 -0.26
CA ILE A 317 17.36 33.18 -1.09
C ILE A 317 16.10 32.38 -1.34
N GLU A 318 15.52 32.61 -2.50
CA GLU A 318 14.43 31.82 -3.04
C GLU A 318 14.58 30.38 -2.55
N TRP A 319 13.64 29.91 -1.71
CA TRP A 319 13.39 28.49 -1.54
C TRP A 319 12.77 27.95 -2.84
N ASN A 320 13.43 28.24 -3.95
CA ASN A 320 13.16 27.71 -5.25
C ASN A 320 13.34 26.21 -5.14
N LEU A 321 12.39 25.51 -5.74
CA LEU A 321 12.18 24.08 -5.68
C LEU A 321 13.38 23.24 -6.22
N GLY A 322 14.55 23.85 -6.46
CA GLY A 322 15.72 23.31 -7.13
C GLY A 322 17.04 23.24 -6.34
N THR A 323 17.24 23.95 -5.22
CA THR A 323 18.57 24.02 -4.57
C THR A 323 18.53 23.84 -3.05
N ASN A 324 18.50 22.59 -2.57
CA ASN A 324 18.83 22.29 -1.18
C ASN A 324 20.06 21.40 -1.13
N ILE A 325 21.17 22.00 -0.69
CA ILE A 325 22.51 21.37 -0.62
C ILE A 325 22.77 20.78 0.79
N HIS A 326 21.91 21.02 1.79
CA HIS A 326 22.22 20.72 3.20
C HIS A 326 21.26 19.81 3.98
N GLY A 327 20.40 19.02 3.31
CA GLY A 327 19.75 17.85 3.92
C GLY A 327 18.80 18.11 5.12
N LYS A 328 18.55 19.37 5.51
CA LYS A 328 17.64 19.71 6.61
C LYS A 328 16.26 20.09 6.09
N SER A 329 15.23 19.61 6.77
CA SER A 329 13.84 19.92 6.47
C SER A 329 13.46 21.29 6.99
N HIS A 330 12.57 21.98 6.27
CA HIS A 330 12.18 23.35 6.60
C HIS A 330 11.60 23.43 8.04
N PRO A 331 11.93 24.45 8.87
CA PRO A 331 11.50 24.53 10.28
C PRO A 331 9.98 24.43 10.48
N LEU A 332 9.17 25.03 9.60
CA LEU A 332 7.70 24.88 9.60
C LEU A 332 7.19 23.43 9.42
N LEU A 333 8.00 22.51 8.90
CA LEU A 333 7.65 21.08 8.76
C LEU A 333 8.15 20.22 9.93
N ARG A 334 8.74 20.85 10.96
CA ARG A 334 9.14 20.22 12.21
C ARG A 334 8.29 20.73 13.36
N GLY A 335 7.98 19.86 14.33
CA GLY A 335 7.11 20.23 15.43
C GLY A 335 7.15 19.27 16.60
N LYS A 336 6.44 19.65 17.66
CA LYS A 336 6.17 18.82 18.82
C LYS A 336 4.78 18.19 18.71
N VAL A 337 4.66 16.98 19.24
CA VAL A 337 3.44 16.16 19.24
C VAL A 337 3.01 15.92 20.69
N GLY A 338 1.74 16.19 20.98
CA GLY A 338 1.09 15.77 22.23
C GLY A 338 -0.13 14.91 21.94
N GLY A 339 -0.82 14.47 22.99
CA GLY A 339 -2.03 13.66 22.88
C GLY A 339 -1.92 12.33 23.63
N HIS A 340 -2.61 11.30 23.12
CA HIS A 340 -2.59 9.97 23.73
C HIS A 340 -2.79 8.88 22.68
N VAL A 341 -2.38 7.66 23.03
CA VAL A 341 -2.50 6.44 22.24
C VAL A 341 -3.35 5.44 23.03
N GLU A 342 -4.42 4.93 22.41
CA GLU A 342 -5.21 3.82 22.93
C GLU A 342 -4.65 2.51 22.37
N PHE A 343 -4.01 1.71 23.22
CA PHE A 343 -3.49 0.40 22.85
C PHE A 343 -3.92 -0.69 23.84
N ARG A 344 -5.23 -0.94 23.88
CA ARG A 344 -5.90 -1.76 24.91
C ARG A 344 -5.49 -3.24 24.94
N GLY A 345 -4.92 -3.74 23.86
CA GLY A 345 -4.36 -5.09 23.81
C GLY A 345 -3.09 -5.25 24.64
N PHE A 346 -2.41 -4.15 24.95
CA PHE A 346 -1.15 -4.13 25.70
C PHE A 346 -1.30 -3.45 27.07
N GLU A 347 -1.96 -2.29 27.13
CA GLU A 347 -2.20 -1.53 28.36
C GLU A 347 -3.68 -1.16 28.49
N LYS A 348 -4.28 -1.35 29.67
CA LYS A 348 -5.73 -1.09 29.87
C LYS A 348 -6.07 0.41 29.81
N ASP A 349 -5.15 1.25 30.28
CA ASP A 349 -5.31 2.70 30.33
C ASP A 349 -4.67 3.38 29.12
N ASN A 350 -5.05 4.65 28.90
CA ASN A 350 -4.50 5.44 27.80
C ASN A 350 -3.01 5.73 28.02
N LEU A 351 -2.23 5.57 26.96
CA LEU A 351 -0.82 5.95 26.94
C LEU A 351 -0.71 7.44 26.59
N HIS A 352 -0.26 8.27 27.52
CA HIS A 352 -0.16 9.71 27.31
C HIS A 352 1.21 10.09 26.73
N ILE A 353 1.21 10.97 25.72
CA ILE A 353 2.44 11.48 25.11
C ILE A 353 3.04 12.53 26.03
N ILE A 354 4.23 12.23 26.58
CA ILE A 354 4.98 13.15 27.46
C ILE A 354 5.95 14.04 26.68
N ASP A 355 6.56 13.50 25.64
CA ASP A 355 7.41 14.20 24.70
C ASP A 355 7.25 13.54 23.34
N GLY A 356 7.14 14.33 22.29
CA GLY A 356 6.89 13.82 20.96
C GLY A 356 7.42 14.76 19.91
N ASP A 357 8.12 14.23 18.93
CA ASP A 357 8.71 14.96 17.82
C ASP A 357 8.13 14.49 16.49
N VAL A 358 7.89 15.44 15.59
CA VAL A 358 7.46 15.17 14.22
C VAL A 358 8.33 15.93 13.22
N ASN A 359 8.77 15.23 12.19
CA ASN A 359 9.41 15.81 11.02
C ASN A 359 8.66 15.35 9.77
N LEU A 360 7.90 16.25 9.17
CA LEU A 360 7.06 15.96 8.01
C LEU A 360 7.84 15.92 6.68
N CYS A 361 9.16 16.11 6.68
CA CYS A 361 9.97 16.01 5.46
C CYS A 361 11.41 15.61 5.78
N GLU A 362 11.62 14.45 6.39
CA GLU A 362 12.96 13.90 6.62
C GLU A 362 13.62 13.51 5.27
N VAL A 363 14.90 13.82 5.14
CA VAL A 363 15.71 13.55 3.95
C VAL A 363 16.71 12.46 4.29
N ASP A 364 16.78 11.45 3.43
CA ASP A 364 17.72 10.35 3.52
C ASP A 364 18.57 10.34 2.23
N SER A 365 19.89 10.29 2.39
CA SER A 365 20.84 10.28 1.27
C SER A 365 20.85 8.95 0.53
N ARG A 366 20.52 7.82 1.18
CA ARG A 366 20.43 6.49 0.57
C ARG A 366 19.20 6.38 -0.34
N THR A 367 18.11 7.06 0.02
CA THR A 367 16.84 7.07 -0.73
C THR A 367 16.45 8.50 -1.14
N PRO A 368 17.23 9.15 -2.03
CA PRO A 368 17.17 10.61 -2.24
C PRO A 368 15.86 11.10 -2.88
N TYR A 369 15.06 10.21 -3.46
CA TYR A 369 13.76 10.57 -4.04
C TYR A 369 12.58 10.25 -3.11
N THR A 370 12.82 9.52 -2.03
CA THR A 370 11.79 9.13 -1.08
C THR A 370 11.58 10.26 -0.09
N HIS A 371 10.32 10.50 0.26
CA HIS A 371 9.93 11.48 1.26
C HIS A 371 9.46 10.74 2.49
N TYR A 372 10.03 11.08 3.64
CA TYR A 372 9.67 10.51 4.93
C TYR A 372 8.95 11.52 5.82
N MET A 373 7.89 11.06 6.48
CA MET A 373 7.30 11.75 7.63
C MET A 373 7.56 10.90 8.87
N ARG A 374 8.41 11.39 9.78
CA ARG A 374 8.83 10.68 10.98
C ARG A 374 8.11 11.23 12.20
N TYR A 375 7.68 10.31 13.05
CA TYR A 375 7.00 10.54 14.32
C TYR A 375 7.78 9.77 15.38
N HIS A 376 8.18 10.44 16.45
CA HIS A 376 8.89 9.82 17.57
C HIS A 376 8.17 10.23 18.85
N LEU A 377 7.49 9.29 19.50
CA LEU A 377 6.60 9.58 20.64
C LEU A 377 7.05 8.82 21.88
N HIS A 378 7.35 9.56 22.95
CA HIS A 378 7.52 9.01 24.30
C HIS A 378 6.17 8.98 25.00
N LEU A 379 5.79 7.79 25.44
CA LEU A 379 4.49 7.46 25.99
C LEU A 379 4.63 6.98 27.44
N VAL A 380 3.66 7.33 28.28
CA VAL A 380 3.60 6.87 29.69
C VAL A 380 2.20 6.38 30.02
N ALA A 381 2.12 5.22 30.66
CA ALA A 381 0.88 4.68 31.23
C ALA A 381 0.60 5.29 32.61
N SER A 382 -0.66 5.24 33.05
CA SER A 382 -1.08 5.57 34.43
C SER A 382 -0.30 4.78 35.50
N THR A 383 0.16 3.57 35.16
CA THR A 383 0.98 2.69 35.99
C THR A 383 2.42 3.15 36.17
N GLY A 384 2.86 4.15 35.39
CA GLY A 384 4.24 4.65 35.37
C GLY A 384 5.15 3.98 34.33
N SER A 385 4.68 2.91 33.66
CA SER A 385 5.43 2.25 32.59
C SER A 385 5.66 3.18 31.39
N ARG A 386 6.84 3.08 30.77
CA ARG A 386 7.30 3.97 29.69
C ARG A 386 7.42 3.21 28.37
N TYR A 387 7.00 3.86 27.30
CA TYR A 387 6.97 3.28 25.96
C TYR A 387 7.50 4.27 24.92
N ILE A 388 8.04 3.74 23.83
CA ILE A 388 8.43 4.52 22.65
C ILE A 388 7.61 4.01 21.47
N LEU A 389 6.93 4.92 20.78
CA LEU A 389 6.28 4.66 19.50
C LEU A 389 6.98 5.47 18.42
N GLU A 390 7.74 4.76 17.59
CA GLU A 390 8.35 5.31 16.38
C GLU A 390 7.46 5.03 15.19
N GLY A 391 7.17 6.06 14.39
CA GLY A 391 6.34 5.96 13.19
C GLY A 391 7.02 6.58 11.98
N ARG A 392 6.94 5.94 10.83
CA ARG A 392 7.45 6.48 9.56
C ARG A 392 6.40 6.30 8.45
N LYS A 393 6.00 7.40 7.81
CA LYS A 393 5.28 7.36 6.53
C LYS A 393 6.32 7.42 5.42
N ILE A 394 6.22 6.51 4.45
CA ILE A 394 7.22 6.34 3.39
C ILE A 394 6.55 6.62 2.05
N MET A 395 6.90 7.74 1.42
CA MET A 395 6.31 8.20 0.17
C MET A 395 7.33 8.05 -0.95
N ASN A 396 7.14 7.03 -1.78
CA ASN A 396 8.05 6.70 -2.87
C ASN A 396 7.57 7.35 -4.18
N PRO A 397 8.47 7.78 -5.07
CA PRO A 397 8.14 8.46 -6.33
C PRO A 397 7.55 7.51 -7.40
N TYR A 398 6.89 6.44 -6.99
CA TYR A 398 6.80 5.19 -7.73
C TYR A 398 5.73 5.21 -8.82
N LEU A 399 4.47 5.56 -8.53
CA LEU A 399 3.35 5.25 -9.44
C LEU A 399 2.14 6.18 -9.23
N LEU A 400 1.14 6.03 -10.13
CA LEU A 400 -0.17 6.71 -10.18
C LEU A 400 -0.62 7.28 -8.83
N ALA A 401 -1.19 8.49 -8.83
CA ALA A 401 -1.61 9.21 -7.62
C ALA A 401 -2.38 8.38 -6.58
N SER A 402 -3.06 7.30 -6.98
CA SER A 402 -3.69 6.32 -6.09
C SER A 402 -2.77 5.75 -5.01
N TYR A 403 -1.50 5.47 -5.32
CA TYR A 403 -0.53 4.98 -4.34
C TYR A 403 -0.04 6.09 -3.41
N ALA A 404 0.12 7.30 -3.93
CA ALA A 404 0.52 8.46 -3.15
C ALA A 404 -0.42 8.71 -1.97
N TRP A 405 -1.71 8.49 -2.17
CA TRP A 405 -2.69 8.61 -1.09
C TRP A 405 -2.46 7.59 0.03
N ARG A 406 -2.31 6.31 -0.32
CA ARG A 406 -2.07 5.24 0.66
C ARG A 406 -0.78 5.53 1.43
N GLU A 407 0.30 5.87 0.74
CA GLU A 407 1.60 6.18 1.35
C GLU A 407 1.55 7.40 2.27
N ALA A 408 0.86 8.48 1.87
CA ALA A 408 0.74 9.69 2.69
C ALA A 408 -0.17 9.52 3.92
N THR A 409 -1.02 8.49 3.93
CA THR A 409 -1.98 8.22 5.02
C THR A 409 -1.63 7.03 5.90
N THR A 410 -0.64 6.22 5.51
CA THR A 410 -0.20 5.02 6.25
C THR A 410 1.10 5.31 6.99
N LEU A 411 1.10 5.04 8.30
CA LEU A 411 2.22 5.16 9.21
C LEU A 411 2.66 3.76 9.62
N HIS A 412 3.86 3.35 9.21
CA HIS A 412 4.48 2.13 9.73
C HIS A 412 5.05 2.42 11.11
N VAL A 413 4.67 1.62 12.11
CA VAL A 413 5.00 1.88 13.51
C VAL A 413 5.79 0.74 14.14
N THR A 414 6.71 1.12 15.01
CA THR A 414 7.40 0.23 15.95
C THR A 414 7.09 0.73 17.36
N PHE A 415 6.60 -0.17 18.21
CA PHE A 415 6.24 0.09 19.59
C PHE A 415 7.16 -0.73 20.50
N GLU A 416 7.85 -0.05 21.40
CA GLU A 416 8.85 -0.63 22.31
C GLU A 416 8.56 -0.23 23.75
N LYS A 417 8.68 -1.19 24.68
CA LYS A 417 8.67 -0.93 26.12
C LYS A 417 10.07 -0.55 26.59
N VAL A 418 10.20 0.57 27.30
CA VAL A 418 11.48 1.02 27.85
C VAL A 418 11.72 0.29 29.17
N ALA A 419 12.84 -0.41 29.28
CA ALA A 419 13.24 -1.10 30.51
C ALA A 419 13.51 -0.10 31.64
N ASP A 420 13.02 -0.41 32.85
CA ASP A 420 13.30 0.40 34.04
C ASP A 420 14.75 0.19 34.47
N LYS A 421 15.46 1.29 34.75
CA LYS A 421 16.89 1.28 35.16
C LYS A 421 17.15 0.58 36.51
N SER A 422 16.13 0.05 37.18
CA SER A 422 16.21 -0.60 38.50
C SER A 422 16.34 -2.12 38.45
N SER A 423 16.19 -2.78 37.30
CA SER A 423 16.36 -4.24 37.16
C SER A 423 17.50 -4.58 36.21
N LYS A 424 18.69 -4.81 36.76
CA LYS A 424 19.92 -5.11 35.99
C LYS A 424 20.00 -6.53 35.40
N ASN A 425 18.94 -7.35 35.45
CA ASN A 425 19.06 -8.79 35.18
C ASN A 425 17.99 -9.44 34.26
N ASP A 426 17.11 -8.70 33.57
CA ASP A 426 16.18 -9.32 32.61
C ASP A 426 16.36 -8.75 31.20
N ASP A 427 17.29 -9.32 30.44
CA ASP A 427 17.46 -9.11 29.00
C ASP A 427 16.35 -9.82 28.18
N HIS A 428 15.34 -10.37 28.84
CA HIS A 428 14.28 -11.21 28.24
C HIS A 428 12.94 -10.48 27.99
N ASP A 429 12.81 -9.20 28.34
CA ASP A 429 11.51 -8.49 28.33
C ASP A 429 11.44 -7.29 27.36
N LYS A 430 12.33 -7.24 26.36
CA LYS A 430 12.30 -6.21 25.31
C LYS A 430 11.23 -6.52 24.25
N VAL A 431 9.98 -6.19 24.55
CA VAL A 431 8.87 -6.40 23.62
C VAL A 431 8.89 -5.31 22.54
N ILE A 432 9.23 -5.69 21.31
CA ILE A 432 9.16 -4.84 20.11
C ILE A 432 8.01 -5.31 19.23
N LEU A 433 6.96 -4.48 19.09
CA LEU A 433 5.81 -4.77 18.24
C LEU A 433 5.82 -3.86 17.00
N LYS A 434 5.66 -4.46 15.82
CA LYS A 434 5.54 -3.72 14.56
C LYS A 434 4.08 -3.68 14.09
N GLY A 435 3.71 -2.64 13.35
CA GLY A 435 2.35 -2.45 12.87
C GLY A 435 2.17 -1.34 11.86
N GLU A 436 0.92 -1.11 11.47
CA GLU A 436 0.53 -0.03 10.58
C GLU A 436 -0.69 0.70 11.15
N LEU A 437 -0.63 2.03 11.15
CA LEU A 437 -1.75 2.92 11.44
C LEU A 437 -2.11 3.71 10.19
N SER A 438 -3.39 3.94 9.95
CA SER A 438 -3.88 4.67 8.78
C SER A 438 -4.80 5.83 9.17
N ILE A 439 -4.78 6.88 8.37
CA ILE A 439 -5.68 8.03 8.50
C ILE A 439 -6.83 7.86 7.53
N SER A 440 -8.05 7.77 8.05
CA SER A 440 -9.24 7.74 7.20
C SER A 440 -9.47 9.11 6.55
N MET A 441 -10.16 9.14 5.41
CA MET A 441 -10.48 10.41 4.72
C MET A 441 -11.28 11.37 5.60
N MET A 442 -12.19 10.85 6.42
CA MET A 442 -12.97 11.68 7.34
C MET A 442 -12.08 12.32 8.42
N GLU A 443 -11.09 11.58 8.95
CA GLU A 443 -10.14 12.12 9.92
C GLU A 443 -9.15 13.11 9.29
N LEU A 444 -8.77 12.91 8.03
CA LEU A 444 -7.96 13.89 7.30
C LEU A 444 -8.73 15.21 7.07
N LEU A 445 -10.01 15.14 6.68
CA LEU A 445 -10.85 16.34 6.54
C LEU A 445 -11.00 17.08 7.88
N LYS A 446 -11.24 16.34 8.98
CA LYS A 446 -11.25 16.94 10.33
C LYS A 446 -9.92 17.59 10.68
N SER A 447 -8.81 16.95 10.30
CA SER A 447 -7.47 17.51 10.48
C SER A 447 -7.33 18.85 9.77
N LEU A 448 -7.72 18.92 8.49
CA LEU A 448 -7.68 20.15 7.67
C LEU A 448 -8.55 21.27 8.25
N VAL A 449 -9.73 20.95 8.80
CA VAL A 449 -10.61 21.92 9.47
C VAL A 449 -10.03 22.40 10.80
N SER A 450 -9.22 21.57 11.49
CA SER A 450 -8.62 21.89 12.79
C SER A 450 -7.38 22.80 12.73
N PHE A 451 -6.99 23.29 11.54
CA PHE A 451 -5.81 24.13 11.37
C PHE A 451 -6.01 25.53 11.96
N GLU A 452 -5.16 25.86 12.94
CA GLU A 452 -5.07 27.18 13.56
C GLU A 452 -3.66 27.77 13.39
N GLY A 453 -3.55 29.10 13.44
CA GLY A 453 -2.26 29.82 13.36
C GLY A 453 -2.09 30.70 12.11
N ASN A 454 -1.26 31.74 12.25
CA ASN A 454 -1.02 32.77 11.22
C ASN A 454 -0.21 32.28 10.01
N LYS A 455 0.64 31.25 10.17
CA LYS A 455 1.45 30.67 9.09
C LYS A 455 0.81 29.44 8.41
N LYS A 456 -0.48 29.14 8.65
CA LYS A 456 -1.14 27.93 8.14
C LYS A 456 -1.09 27.78 6.61
N VAL A 457 -1.24 28.87 5.87
CA VAL A 457 -1.19 28.87 4.40
C VAL A 457 0.22 28.54 3.90
N LYS A 458 1.26 29.15 4.49
CA LYS A 458 2.66 28.86 4.16
C LYS A 458 3.03 27.42 4.50
N PHE A 459 2.56 26.90 5.63
CA PHE A 459 2.74 25.49 6.00
C PHE A 459 2.13 24.54 4.96
N LEU A 460 0.86 24.76 4.59
CA LEU A 460 0.18 23.93 3.59
C LEU A 460 0.85 24.01 2.22
N SER A 461 1.31 25.20 1.82
CA SER A 461 2.09 25.40 0.59
C SER A 461 3.41 24.63 0.61
N LEU A 462 4.17 24.68 1.71
CA LEU A 462 5.41 23.91 1.84
C LEU A 462 5.16 22.41 1.83
N LEU A 463 4.20 21.91 2.62
CA LEU A 463 3.87 20.49 2.68
C LEU A 463 3.40 19.96 1.32
N SER A 464 2.49 20.67 0.67
CA SER A 464 2.01 20.30 -0.68
C SER A 464 3.13 20.38 -1.73
N GLY A 465 4.00 21.39 -1.67
CA GLY A 465 5.19 21.51 -2.51
C GLY A 465 6.15 20.33 -2.33
N THR A 466 6.30 19.81 -1.10
CA THR A 466 7.08 18.60 -0.87
C THR A 466 6.44 17.37 -1.53
N LEU A 467 5.13 17.15 -1.37
CA LEU A 467 4.45 16.03 -2.01
C LEU A 467 4.49 16.14 -3.55
N PHE A 468 4.29 17.35 -4.09
CA PHE A 468 4.38 17.61 -5.52
C PHE A 468 5.77 17.30 -6.07
N ARG A 469 6.82 17.72 -5.35
CA ARG A 469 8.21 17.40 -5.71
C ARG A 469 8.47 15.90 -5.75
N THR A 470 7.93 15.13 -4.81
CA THR A 470 8.14 13.67 -4.71
C THR A 470 7.43 12.92 -5.84
N TYR A 471 6.14 13.16 -6.03
CA TYR A 471 5.31 12.35 -6.94
C TYR A 471 5.32 12.83 -8.39
N PHE A 472 5.37 14.15 -8.62
CA PHE A 472 5.27 14.74 -9.96
C PHE A 472 6.63 15.13 -10.53
N LEU A 473 7.37 15.99 -9.83
CA LEU A 473 8.67 16.48 -10.34
C LEU A 473 9.77 15.42 -10.23
N GLN A 474 9.68 14.53 -9.24
CA GLN A 474 10.63 13.46 -8.96
C GLN A 474 12.07 14.02 -8.86
N ILE A 475 12.25 15.15 -8.18
CA ILE A 475 13.56 15.80 -7.99
C ILE A 475 14.20 15.28 -6.69
N PRO A 476 15.46 14.78 -6.73
CA PRO A 476 16.13 14.24 -5.54
C PRO A 476 16.34 15.33 -4.47
N ARG A 477 16.22 14.96 -3.19
CA ARG A 477 16.32 15.84 -2.01
C ARG A 477 17.72 15.91 -1.40
N GLY A 478 18.63 15.01 -1.80
CA GLY A 478 20.01 14.94 -1.32
C GLY A 478 21.03 14.71 -2.45
N SER A 479 22.26 15.16 -2.21
CA SER A 479 23.44 14.82 -3.02
C SER A 479 23.99 13.45 -2.61
N GLN A 480 24.51 12.70 -3.59
CA GLN A 480 25.34 11.55 -3.27
C GLN A 480 26.69 12.07 -2.78
N GLU A 481 27.17 11.54 -1.67
CA GLU A 481 28.59 11.61 -1.34
C GLU A 481 29.33 10.73 -2.36
N HIS A 482 30.27 11.32 -3.08
CA HIS A 482 31.12 10.58 -4.01
C HIS A 482 32.22 9.91 -3.19
N PHE A 483 32.16 8.58 -3.06
CA PHE A 483 33.20 7.81 -2.41
C PHE A 483 34.26 7.39 -3.43
N ASN A 484 35.53 7.50 -3.01
CA ASN A 484 36.66 7.02 -3.78
C ASN A 484 36.80 5.51 -3.53
N LEU A 485 36.44 4.70 -4.53
CA LEU A 485 36.40 3.23 -4.40
C LEU A 485 37.79 2.62 -4.17
N SER A 486 38.84 3.25 -4.71
CA SER A 486 40.24 2.82 -4.54
C SER A 486 40.66 2.71 -3.08
N ASP A 487 40.12 3.57 -2.21
CA ASP A 487 40.45 3.62 -0.78
C ASP A 487 39.71 2.53 0.01
N CYS A 488 38.64 1.95 -0.57
CA CYS A 488 37.79 0.95 0.07
C CYS A 488 38.13 -0.48 -0.37
N GLU A 489 38.48 -0.71 -1.65
CA GLU A 489 38.81 -2.05 -2.16
C GLU A 489 40.04 -2.68 -1.49
N HIS A 490 40.98 -1.86 -1.01
CA HIS A 490 42.19 -2.31 -0.33
C HIS A 490 42.05 -2.44 1.19
N LYS A 491 40.89 -2.08 1.74
CA LYS A 491 40.68 -2.06 3.20
C LYS A 491 40.49 -3.47 3.78
N TYR A 492 39.93 -4.40 3.00
CA TYR A 492 39.57 -5.74 3.46
C TYR A 492 40.08 -6.81 2.49
N SER A 493 41.27 -7.35 2.75
CA SER A 493 41.88 -8.38 1.90
C SER A 493 41.19 -9.74 2.03
N TYR A 494 41.15 -10.49 0.93
CA TYR A 494 40.79 -11.92 0.94
C TYR A 494 42.06 -12.77 1.00
N PRO A 495 41.99 -14.00 1.51
CA PRO A 495 43.04 -14.98 1.30
C PRO A 495 43.25 -15.26 -0.20
N SER A 496 44.41 -15.82 -0.55
CA SER A 496 44.74 -16.12 -1.94
C SER A 496 43.68 -17.02 -2.57
N SER A 497 43.18 -16.59 -3.74
CA SER A 497 42.19 -17.33 -4.51
C SER A 497 42.77 -17.89 -5.80
N THR A 498 42.37 -19.09 -6.19
CA THR A 498 42.70 -19.68 -7.49
C THR A 498 41.48 -19.58 -8.41
N LEU A 499 41.68 -19.13 -9.65
CA LEU A 499 40.62 -19.14 -10.67
C LEU A 499 40.80 -20.35 -11.57
N HIS A 500 39.77 -21.18 -11.67
CA HIS A 500 39.75 -22.36 -12.53
C HIS A 500 38.91 -22.10 -13.77
N ASP A 501 39.51 -22.23 -14.95
CA ASP A 501 38.77 -22.20 -16.21
C ASP A 501 38.25 -23.61 -16.52
N ILE A 502 36.94 -23.72 -16.79
CA ILE A 502 36.24 -24.99 -16.97
C ILE A 502 35.53 -24.94 -18.33
N LYS A 503 35.86 -25.90 -19.20
CA LYS A 503 35.15 -26.08 -20.47
C LYS A 503 33.94 -26.98 -20.23
N THR A 504 32.75 -26.42 -20.44
CA THR A 504 31.47 -27.14 -20.37
C THR A 504 31.29 -28.10 -21.55
N GLU A 505 30.36 -29.05 -21.42
CA GLU A 505 30.07 -30.06 -22.46
C GLU A 505 29.62 -29.42 -23.78
N ASP A 506 28.86 -28.32 -23.73
CA ASP A 506 28.42 -27.56 -24.90
C ASP A 506 29.49 -26.57 -25.43
N GLY A 507 30.71 -26.63 -24.89
CA GLY A 507 31.88 -25.93 -25.40
C GLY A 507 32.06 -24.49 -24.89
N VAL A 508 31.21 -24.02 -23.98
CA VAL A 508 31.36 -22.71 -23.32
C VAL A 508 32.44 -22.78 -22.24
N VAL A 509 33.32 -21.79 -22.18
CA VAL A 509 34.28 -21.65 -21.09
C VAL A 509 33.64 -20.82 -19.99
N ILE A 510 33.55 -21.41 -18.80
CA ILE A 510 33.12 -20.76 -17.56
C ILE A 510 34.30 -20.75 -16.59
N SER A 511 34.18 -20.00 -15.49
CA SER A 511 35.21 -19.95 -14.47
C SER A 511 34.64 -20.25 -13.08
N CYS A 512 35.47 -20.79 -12.19
CA CYS A 512 35.11 -20.99 -10.80
C CYS A 512 36.26 -20.54 -9.90
N ARG A 513 35.98 -19.59 -9.00
CA ARG A 513 36.98 -19.04 -8.09
C ARG A 513 36.98 -19.85 -6.79
N GLN A 514 38.14 -20.35 -6.39
CA GLN A 514 38.34 -21.16 -5.20
C GLN A 514 39.14 -20.36 -4.16
N TRP A 515 38.68 -20.36 -2.91
CA TRP A 515 39.46 -19.96 -1.74
C TRP A 515 39.71 -21.18 -0.87
N LYS A 516 40.99 -21.53 -0.68
CA LYS A 516 41.40 -22.63 0.20
C LYS A 516 41.39 -22.16 1.65
N CYS A 517 40.88 -23.00 2.54
CA CYS A 517 41.01 -22.76 3.97
C CYS A 517 42.48 -22.97 4.38
N GLN A 518 43.10 -22.00 5.05
CA GLN A 518 44.44 -22.18 5.62
C GLN A 518 44.35 -23.16 6.80
N GLN A 519 45.09 -24.27 6.71
CA GLN A 519 45.16 -25.35 7.71
C GLN A 519 45.46 -24.89 9.16
N SER A 520 45.88 -23.64 9.38
CA SER A 520 46.20 -23.09 10.71
C SER A 520 45.02 -23.12 11.70
N LEU A 521 43.78 -22.89 11.25
CA LEU A 521 42.59 -22.85 12.13
C LEU A 521 42.08 -24.25 12.53
N SER A 522 42.26 -25.26 11.67
CA SER A 522 41.87 -26.65 11.96
C SER A 522 42.67 -27.24 13.14
N LYS A 523 43.93 -26.85 13.31
CA LYS A 523 44.78 -27.25 14.46
C LYS A 523 44.32 -26.67 15.79
N LEU A 524 43.60 -25.53 15.80
CA LEU A 524 43.09 -24.90 17.03
C LEU A 524 41.76 -25.49 17.51
N ARG A 525 40.97 -26.13 16.64
CA ARG A 525 39.66 -26.73 16.99
C ARG A 525 39.68 -28.25 17.19
N GLY A 526 40.84 -28.91 17.07
CA GLY A 526 41.00 -30.32 17.44
C GLY A 526 40.28 -31.34 16.55
N SER A 527 39.77 -30.93 15.38
CA SER A 527 39.14 -31.82 14.41
C SER A 527 40.04 -31.96 13.17
N ASP A 528 40.64 -33.14 12.98
CA ASP A 528 41.41 -33.51 11.78
C ASP A 528 40.53 -33.78 10.54
N GLU A 529 39.20 -33.61 10.65
CA GLU A 529 38.27 -33.85 9.55
C GLU A 529 38.11 -32.63 8.64
N GLN A 530 38.45 -32.82 7.36
CA GLN A 530 38.25 -31.83 6.31
C GLN A 530 36.75 -31.64 6.04
N ARG A 531 36.23 -30.45 6.36
CA ARG A 531 34.82 -30.10 6.15
C ARG A 531 34.45 -30.15 4.67
N ASN A 532 33.19 -30.47 4.39
CA ASN A 532 32.66 -30.46 3.03
C ASN A 532 32.81 -29.07 2.38
N PRO A 533 33.27 -28.98 1.11
CA PRO A 533 33.39 -27.73 0.39
C PRO A 533 32.02 -27.11 0.08
N ILE A 534 32.02 -25.80 -0.17
CA ILE A 534 30.81 -25.03 -0.47
C ILE A 534 30.90 -24.46 -1.89
N LEU A 535 29.87 -24.68 -2.69
CA LEU A 535 29.65 -24.05 -4.00
C LEU A 535 28.61 -22.93 -3.88
N LEU A 536 29.04 -21.71 -4.20
CA LEU A 536 28.22 -20.52 -4.27
C LEU A 536 27.79 -20.27 -5.72
N VAL A 537 26.48 -20.15 -5.94
CA VAL A 537 25.87 -19.93 -7.26
C VAL A 537 25.14 -18.60 -7.27
N ASN A 538 25.68 -17.65 -8.04
CA ASN A 538 25.16 -16.28 -8.12
C ASN A 538 23.79 -16.19 -8.81
N GLY A 539 23.14 -15.04 -8.62
CA GLY A 539 21.94 -14.66 -9.36
C GLY A 539 22.23 -14.28 -10.81
N TYR A 540 21.29 -13.54 -11.42
CA TYR A 540 21.42 -13.14 -12.81
C TYR A 540 22.35 -11.92 -12.95
N ALA A 541 23.61 -12.15 -13.32
CA ALA A 541 24.60 -11.13 -13.69
C ALA A 541 24.90 -10.07 -12.61
N VAL A 542 24.66 -10.38 -11.33
CA VAL A 542 24.95 -9.53 -10.16
C VAL A 542 25.69 -10.36 -9.12
N GLU A 543 26.78 -9.81 -8.59
CA GLU A 543 27.54 -10.44 -7.50
C GLU A 543 26.79 -10.36 -6.18
N SER A 544 26.70 -11.48 -5.46
CA SER A 544 25.95 -11.60 -4.21
C SER A 544 26.79 -12.04 -3.02
N TYR A 545 27.98 -12.61 -3.24
CA TYR A 545 28.74 -13.27 -2.18
C TYR A 545 30.12 -12.67 -1.96
N TRP A 546 30.79 -12.23 -3.03
CA TRP A 546 32.12 -11.63 -2.98
C TRP A 546 32.00 -10.10 -2.99
N LEU A 547 32.04 -9.48 -1.81
CA LEU A 547 31.81 -8.04 -1.61
C LEU A 547 33.09 -7.37 -1.04
N PRO A 548 34.02 -6.92 -1.90
CA PRO A 548 35.32 -6.41 -1.45
C PRO A 548 35.22 -5.13 -0.63
N THR A 549 34.16 -4.35 -0.81
CA THR A 549 33.95 -3.10 -0.08
C THR A 549 33.32 -3.29 1.30
N GLU A 550 32.90 -4.51 1.66
CA GLU A 550 32.32 -4.82 2.97
C GLU A 550 33.27 -5.64 3.83
N PRO A 551 33.28 -5.42 5.15
CA PRO A 551 34.08 -6.20 6.07
C PRO A 551 33.56 -7.64 6.22
N ASN A 552 32.24 -7.82 6.19
CA ASN A 552 31.58 -9.08 6.52
C ASN A 552 30.71 -9.56 5.36
N ASP A 553 31.29 -10.36 4.46
CA ASP A 553 30.54 -11.02 3.38
C ASP A 553 30.47 -12.54 3.61
N LEU A 554 29.66 -13.22 2.80
CA LEU A 554 29.44 -14.66 2.99
C LEU A 554 30.73 -15.45 2.71
N VAL A 555 31.54 -15.05 1.72
CA VAL A 555 32.79 -15.76 1.39
C VAL A 555 33.74 -15.76 2.57
N ARG A 556 34.01 -14.60 3.20
CA ARG A 556 34.88 -14.51 4.38
C ARG A 556 34.30 -15.30 5.55
N THR A 557 33.01 -15.15 5.80
CA THR A 557 32.31 -15.88 6.88
C THR A 557 32.48 -17.40 6.74
N LEU A 558 32.35 -17.94 5.53
CA LEU A 558 32.49 -19.38 5.28
C LEU A 558 33.93 -19.87 5.43
N ILE A 559 34.92 -19.07 5.00
CA ILE A 559 36.34 -19.38 5.16
C ILE A 559 36.74 -19.38 6.63
N GLU A 560 36.25 -18.41 7.42
CA GLU A 560 36.45 -18.32 8.86
C GLU A 560 35.82 -19.51 9.61
N GLU A 561 34.71 -20.03 9.09
CA GLU A 561 34.05 -21.26 9.56
C GLU A 561 34.74 -22.56 9.12
N GLY A 562 35.87 -22.45 8.41
CA GLY A 562 36.72 -23.58 8.05
C GLY A 562 36.30 -24.30 6.77
N HIS A 563 35.42 -23.71 5.95
CA HIS A 563 34.99 -24.33 4.70
C HIS A 563 35.80 -23.85 3.50
N GLU A 564 36.23 -24.79 2.67
CA GLU A 564 36.73 -24.46 1.34
C GLU A 564 35.58 -23.94 0.47
N THR A 565 35.73 -22.73 -0.07
CA THR A 565 34.63 -22.01 -0.73
C THR A 565 34.92 -21.81 -2.22
N TRP A 566 33.95 -22.14 -3.05
CA TRP A 566 33.97 -22.06 -4.50
C TRP A 566 32.86 -21.13 -4.99
N LEU A 567 33.17 -20.17 -5.87
CA LEU A 567 32.21 -19.25 -6.47
C LEU A 567 32.11 -19.50 -7.98
N LEU A 568 30.95 -19.97 -8.42
CA LEU A 568 30.68 -20.25 -9.83
C LEU A 568 30.43 -18.95 -10.60
N GLN A 569 31.28 -18.68 -11.60
CA GLN A 569 31.10 -17.65 -12.60
C GLN A 569 30.59 -18.30 -13.89
N SER A 570 29.29 -18.61 -13.90
CA SER A 570 28.58 -19.24 -15.04
C SER A 570 28.58 -18.36 -16.31
N ARG A 571 27.96 -18.85 -17.39
CA ARG A 571 27.72 -18.06 -18.62
C ARG A 571 26.85 -16.81 -18.44
N LEU A 572 26.28 -16.60 -17.25
CA LEU A 572 25.61 -15.36 -16.85
C LEU A 572 26.59 -14.29 -16.35
N HIS A 573 27.82 -14.65 -16.02
CA HIS A 573 28.83 -13.74 -15.49
C HIS A 573 29.40 -12.83 -16.59
N VAL A 574 29.77 -11.60 -16.23
CA VAL A 574 30.23 -10.56 -17.18
C VAL A 574 31.50 -10.95 -17.96
N LEU A 575 32.32 -11.84 -17.38
CA LEU A 575 33.56 -12.36 -17.99
C LEU A 575 33.30 -13.45 -19.03
N ASN A 576 32.12 -14.08 -19.01
CA ASN A 576 31.79 -15.23 -19.87
C ASN A 576 30.55 -14.91 -20.75
N PRO A 577 30.55 -13.81 -21.53
CA PRO A 577 29.35 -13.37 -22.23
C PRO A 577 28.97 -14.32 -23.38
N SER A 578 27.80 -14.96 -23.26
CA SER A 578 27.18 -15.68 -24.37
C SER A 578 25.95 -14.94 -24.90
N ASN A 579 25.82 -14.86 -26.22
CA ASN A 579 24.63 -14.28 -26.88
C ASN A 579 23.52 -15.32 -27.11
N THR A 580 23.79 -16.60 -26.88
CA THR A 580 22.87 -17.69 -27.23
C THR A 580 22.91 -18.74 -26.13
N PHE A 581 22.00 -18.63 -25.16
CA PHE A 581 21.76 -19.64 -24.14
C PHE A 581 20.42 -19.40 -23.45
N THR A 582 19.96 -20.39 -22.69
CA THR A 582 18.80 -20.35 -21.81
C THR A 582 19.23 -20.65 -20.37
N LEU A 583 18.35 -20.41 -19.40
CA LEU A 583 18.62 -20.80 -18.00
C LEU A 583 18.76 -22.31 -17.79
N GLU A 584 18.24 -23.12 -18.72
CA GLU A 584 18.39 -24.56 -18.68
C GLU A 584 19.86 -24.95 -18.87
N ASP A 585 20.59 -24.24 -19.75
CA ASP A 585 21.99 -24.53 -20.04
C ASP A 585 22.90 -24.34 -18.81
N VAL A 586 22.56 -23.40 -17.92
CA VAL A 586 23.29 -23.21 -16.65
C VAL A 586 23.13 -24.43 -15.74
N GLY A 587 21.91 -24.96 -15.63
CA GLY A 587 21.64 -26.15 -14.83
C GLY A 587 22.14 -27.43 -15.49
N ARG A 588 22.13 -27.50 -16.82
CA ARG A 588 22.49 -28.68 -17.60
C ARG A 588 23.99 -28.84 -17.83
N PHE A 589 24.73 -27.73 -17.95
CA PHE A 589 26.14 -27.77 -18.34
C PHE A 589 27.04 -27.07 -17.33
N ASP A 590 26.70 -25.85 -16.88
CA ASP A 590 27.63 -25.05 -16.06
C ASP A 590 27.81 -25.61 -14.64
N ILE A 591 26.70 -25.84 -13.93
CA ILE A 591 26.72 -26.37 -12.56
C ILE A 591 27.33 -27.78 -12.52
N PRO A 592 26.94 -28.73 -13.40
CA PRO A 592 27.58 -30.05 -13.46
C PRO A 592 29.08 -29.96 -13.73
N ALA A 593 29.53 -29.10 -14.65
CA ALA A 593 30.95 -28.94 -14.95
C ALA A 593 31.74 -28.42 -13.75
N ALA A 594 31.18 -27.47 -12.99
CA ALA A 594 31.78 -26.96 -11.77
C ALA A 594 31.90 -28.04 -10.68
N ILE A 595 30.83 -28.81 -10.44
CA ILE A 595 30.84 -29.90 -9.45
C ILE A 595 31.81 -31.00 -9.88
N ASN A 596 31.83 -31.38 -11.15
CA ASN A 596 32.78 -32.37 -11.66
C ASN A 596 34.24 -31.91 -11.47
N LYS A 597 34.52 -30.62 -11.66
CA LYS A 597 35.86 -30.08 -11.39
C LYS A 597 36.23 -30.13 -9.91
N MET A 598 35.28 -29.88 -9.02
CA MET A 598 35.48 -30.03 -7.58
C MET A 598 35.73 -31.49 -7.21
N LEU A 599 34.97 -32.44 -7.75
CA LEU A 599 35.17 -33.87 -7.54
C LEU A 599 36.50 -34.38 -8.08
N GLU A 600 36.97 -33.84 -9.22
CA GLU A 600 38.28 -34.14 -9.79
C GLU A 600 39.42 -33.72 -8.84
N LEU A 601 39.29 -32.55 -8.19
CA LEU A 601 40.34 -31.97 -7.35
C LEU A 601 40.29 -32.41 -5.88
N LEU A 602 39.09 -32.65 -5.35
CA LEU A 602 38.85 -32.96 -3.93
C LEU A 602 38.57 -34.45 -3.69
N GLY A 603 38.27 -35.21 -4.75
CA GLY A 603 38.00 -36.65 -4.72
C GLY A 603 36.53 -37.00 -4.98
N PRO A 604 36.24 -38.21 -5.50
CA PRO A 604 34.91 -38.60 -5.98
C PRO A 604 33.87 -38.80 -4.86
N ASN A 605 34.30 -38.99 -3.62
CA ASN A 605 33.41 -39.22 -2.47
C ASN A 605 33.02 -37.93 -1.74
N VAL A 606 33.55 -36.77 -2.15
CA VAL A 606 33.28 -35.49 -1.51
C VAL A 606 31.83 -35.08 -1.79
N LYS A 607 31.15 -34.60 -0.75
CA LYS A 607 29.84 -33.96 -0.88
C LYS A 607 30.02 -32.45 -0.84
N VAL A 608 29.20 -31.74 -1.60
CA VAL A 608 29.28 -30.28 -1.74
C VAL A 608 28.04 -29.65 -1.12
N HIS A 609 28.21 -28.65 -0.25
CA HIS A 609 27.08 -27.79 0.12
C HIS A 609 26.87 -26.74 -0.98
N VAL A 610 25.63 -26.49 -1.36
CA VAL A 610 25.33 -25.48 -2.38
C VAL A 610 24.54 -24.34 -1.76
N VAL A 611 25.03 -23.11 -1.92
CA VAL A 611 24.28 -21.89 -1.59
C VAL A 611 23.99 -21.15 -2.89
N ALA A 612 22.71 -20.98 -3.21
CA ALA A 612 22.27 -20.43 -4.47
C ALA A 612 21.31 -19.23 -4.27
N HIS A 613 21.46 -18.20 -5.10
CA HIS A 613 20.67 -16.99 -5.02
C HIS A 613 19.87 -16.77 -6.31
N CYS A 614 18.62 -16.31 -6.19
CA CYS A 614 17.81 -15.87 -7.33
C CYS A 614 17.84 -16.92 -8.47
N VAL A 615 18.28 -16.55 -9.67
CA VAL A 615 18.34 -17.46 -10.82
C VAL A 615 19.30 -18.64 -10.62
N GLY A 616 20.35 -18.48 -9.81
CA GLY A 616 21.20 -19.60 -9.40
C GLY A 616 20.41 -20.69 -8.67
N GLY A 617 19.42 -20.28 -7.85
CA GLY A 617 18.48 -21.19 -7.20
C GLY A 617 17.60 -21.94 -8.20
N LEU A 618 17.15 -21.30 -9.29
CA LEU A 618 16.42 -21.99 -10.35
C LEU A 618 17.32 -23.01 -11.08
N ALA A 619 18.55 -22.60 -11.40
CA ALA A 619 19.50 -23.41 -12.16
C ALA A 619 19.94 -24.68 -11.40
N ILE A 620 20.22 -24.60 -10.10
CA ILE A 620 20.58 -25.81 -9.31
C ILE A 620 19.40 -26.79 -9.20
N HIS A 621 18.16 -26.30 -9.10
CA HIS A 621 17.00 -27.18 -9.13
C HIS A 621 16.80 -27.81 -10.51
N ILE A 622 17.07 -27.09 -11.61
CA ILE A 622 17.10 -27.68 -12.96
C ILE A 622 18.19 -28.76 -13.04
N ALA A 623 19.38 -28.52 -12.49
CA ALA A 623 20.49 -29.49 -12.50
C ALA A 623 20.12 -30.80 -11.78
N LEU A 624 19.58 -30.70 -10.56
CA LEU A 624 19.21 -31.84 -9.73
C LEU A 624 17.96 -32.57 -10.26
N MET A 625 16.87 -31.84 -10.47
CA MET A 625 15.60 -32.43 -10.94
C MET A 625 15.68 -32.88 -12.40
N GLY A 626 16.56 -32.28 -13.22
CA GLY A 626 16.90 -32.75 -14.57
C GLY A 626 17.77 -34.00 -14.57
N GLY A 627 18.40 -34.35 -13.45
CA GLY A 627 19.30 -35.50 -13.33
C GLY A 627 20.71 -35.26 -13.88
N HIS A 628 21.10 -34.00 -14.04
CA HIS A 628 22.45 -33.60 -14.47
C HIS A 628 23.45 -33.59 -13.31
N VAL A 629 22.95 -33.47 -12.07
CA VAL A 629 23.71 -33.65 -10.83
C VAL A 629 22.96 -34.65 -9.96
N SER A 630 23.68 -35.64 -9.42
CA SER A 630 23.12 -36.57 -8.43
C SER A 630 23.05 -35.90 -7.05
N ALA A 631 21.91 -36.05 -6.37
CA ALA A 631 21.76 -35.64 -4.97
C ALA A 631 22.81 -36.27 -4.04
N SER A 632 23.39 -37.43 -4.40
CA SER A 632 24.45 -38.08 -3.62
C SER A 632 25.72 -37.25 -3.46
N HIS A 633 26.00 -36.33 -4.40
CA HIS A 633 27.14 -35.41 -4.34
C HIS A 633 26.82 -34.10 -3.61
N ILE A 634 25.58 -33.90 -3.14
CA ILE A 634 25.16 -32.68 -2.45
C ILE A 634 24.95 -32.98 -0.97
N ALA A 635 25.68 -32.28 -0.11
CA ALA A 635 25.52 -32.39 1.34
C ALA A 635 24.26 -31.64 1.83
N SER A 636 24.06 -30.40 1.35
CA SER A 636 22.86 -29.61 1.62
C SER A 636 22.64 -28.54 0.55
N LEU A 637 21.41 -28.03 0.44
CA LEU A 637 21.04 -26.96 -0.50
C LEU A 637 20.36 -25.79 0.21
N SER A 638 21.00 -24.63 0.20
CA SER A 638 20.44 -23.36 0.68
C SER A 638 20.08 -22.46 -0.48
N CYS A 639 18.85 -21.95 -0.54
CA CYS A 639 18.38 -21.06 -1.59
C CYS A 639 17.79 -19.77 -1.03
N THR A 640 18.26 -18.61 -1.50
CA THR A 640 17.76 -17.29 -1.10
C THR A 640 16.88 -16.66 -2.18
N ASN A 641 15.64 -16.31 -1.81
CA ASN A 641 14.57 -15.79 -2.67
C ASN A 641 14.42 -16.54 -4.00
N SER A 642 14.59 -17.85 -3.97
CA SER A 642 14.48 -18.73 -5.13
C SER A 642 14.31 -20.19 -4.71
N SER A 643 13.86 -21.03 -5.65
CA SER A 643 13.68 -22.48 -5.53
C SER A 643 13.31 -23.07 -6.90
N MET A 644 12.75 -24.28 -6.98
CA MET A 644 12.02 -24.73 -8.18
C MET A 644 10.78 -23.88 -8.50
N PHE A 645 10.29 -23.09 -7.54
CA PHE A 645 9.26 -22.07 -7.72
C PHE A 645 9.88 -20.67 -7.85
N PHE A 646 9.20 -19.77 -8.55
CA PHE A 646 9.61 -18.38 -8.69
C PHE A 646 8.39 -17.45 -8.79
N LYS A 647 7.88 -17.00 -7.64
CA LYS A 647 6.66 -16.18 -7.55
C LYS A 647 7.02 -14.71 -7.42
N LEU A 648 6.85 -13.98 -8.52
CA LEU A 648 7.06 -12.53 -8.58
C LEU A 648 5.94 -11.75 -7.90
N ASN A 649 6.22 -10.50 -7.49
CA ASN A 649 5.18 -9.56 -7.05
C ASN A 649 4.25 -9.14 -8.23
N ALA A 650 3.13 -8.50 -7.91
CA ALA A 650 2.11 -8.14 -8.90
C ALA A 650 2.67 -7.31 -10.06
N LEU A 651 3.49 -6.29 -9.78
CA LEU A 651 4.02 -5.42 -10.84
C LEU A 651 5.00 -6.17 -11.76
N SER A 652 5.94 -6.92 -11.18
CA SER A 652 6.90 -7.70 -11.97
C SER A 652 6.18 -8.78 -12.80
N THR A 653 5.09 -9.35 -12.28
CA THR A 653 4.22 -10.26 -13.02
C THR A 653 3.54 -9.58 -14.22
N VAL A 654 2.96 -8.40 -14.02
CA VAL A 654 2.36 -7.61 -15.12
C VAL A 654 3.40 -7.31 -16.19
N LYS A 655 4.59 -6.86 -15.78
CA LYS A 655 5.71 -6.57 -16.69
C LYS A 655 6.15 -7.80 -17.50
N MET A 656 6.22 -8.97 -16.88
CA MET A 656 6.55 -10.23 -17.58
C MET A 656 5.44 -10.67 -18.55
N ARG A 657 4.17 -10.32 -18.29
CA ARG A 657 3.06 -10.61 -19.22
C ARG A 657 3.03 -9.68 -20.43
N LEU A 658 3.39 -8.41 -20.26
CA LEU A 658 3.49 -7.46 -21.37
C LEU A 658 4.53 -7.91 -22.42
N PRO A 659 4.37 -7.55 -23.70
CA PRO A 659 5.32 -7.91 -24.76
C PRO A 659 6.63 -7.10 -24.73
N LEU A 660 6.99 -6.51 -23.57
CA LEU A 660 8.19 -5.67 -23.42
C LEU A 660 9.48 -6.43 -23.69
N LEU A 661 9.57 -7.68 -23.22
CA LEU A 661 10.77 -8.48 -23.44
C LEU A 661 10.95 -8.90 -24.91
N PRO A 662 9.94 -9.45 -25.62
CA PRO A 662 10.04 -9.68 -27.06
C PRO A 662 10.50 -8.44 -27.85
N ILE A 663 9.94 -7.27 -27.54
CA ILE A 663 10.34 -5.99 -28.14
C ILE A 663 11.81 -5.68 -27.82
N SER A 664 12.23 -5.84 -26.56
CA SER A 664 13.61 -5.62 -26.12
C SER A 664 14.59 -6.53 -26.86
N MET A 665 14.25 -7.81 -27.02
CA MET A 665 15.07 -8.77 -27.77
C MET A 665 15.14 -8.43 -29.26
N LEU A 666 14.05 -7.94 -29.85
CA LEU A 666 14.03 -7.46 -31.23
C LEU A 666 14.96 -6.24 -31.42
N ILE A 667 14.94 -5.30 -30.47
CA ILE A 667 15.83 -4.13 -30.46
C ILE A 667 17.30 -4.56 -30.36
N LEU A 668 17.62 -5.52 -29.48
CA LEU A 668 18.98 -6.04 -29.30
C LEU A 668 19.51 -6.76 -30.55
N GLY A 669 18.65 -7.50 -31.26
CA GLY A 669 19.04 -8.28 -32.44
C GLY A 669 20.09 -9.35 -32.09
N ASN A 670 21.22 -9.35 -32.80
CA ASN A 670 22.27 -10.36 -32.65
C ASN A 670 23.16 -10.12 -31.42
N ASN A 671 23.32 -8.86 -30.98
CA ASN A 671 24.07 -8.55 -29.77
C ASN A 671 23.11 -8.48 -28.59
N LYS A 672 23.03 -9.59 -27.84
CA LYS A 672 22.14 -9.74 -26.69
C LYS A 672 22.84 -9.39 -25.38
N THR A 673 24.01 -8.77 -25.41
CA THR A 673 24.69 -8.30 -24.20
C THR A 673 24.56 -6.79 -24.08
N LEU A 674 23.82 -6.33 -23.07
CA LEU A 674 23.60 -4.90 -22.85
C LEU A 674 24.73 -4.33 -21.99
N PRO A 675 25.56 -3.39 -22.51
CA PRO A 675 26.55 -2.70 -21.69
C PRO A 675 25.85 -1.74 -20.74
N LEU A 676 26.17 -1.79 -19.44
CA LEU A 676 25.57 -0.91 -18.42
C LEU A 676 26.42 0.34 -18.21
N VAL A 677 27.73 0.16 -18.04
CA VAL A 677 28.74 1.23 -17.86
C VAL A 677 29.41 1.58 -19.20
N GLU A 678 29.74 2.85 -19.41
CA GLU A 678 30.56 3.31 -20.53
C GLU A 678 32.00 3.53 -20.03
N THR A 679 32.94 2.70 -20.47
CA THR A 679 34.38 2.91 -20.22
C THR A 679 35.05 3.50 -21.45
N SER A 680 36.15 4.25 -21.27
CA SER A 680 36.98 4.78 -22.36
C SER A 680 37.53 3.68 -23.29
N THR A 681 37.56 2.44 -22.81
CA THR A 681 38.03 1.24 -23.53
C THR A 681 36.90 0.44 -24.20
N SER A 682 35.63 0.79 -23.99
CA SER A 682 34.48 0.06 -24.54
C SER A 682 34.07 0.59 -25.92
N PRO A 683 33.65 -0.29 -26.86
CA PRO A 683 33.09 0.17 -28.13
C PRO A 683 31.85 1.03 -27.90
N PRO A 684 31.62 2.07 -28.72
CA PRO A 684 30.53 3.01 -28.53
C PRO A 684 29.18 2.29 -28.48
N VAL A 685 28.36 2.65 -27.48
CA VAL A 685 27.05 2.04 -27.25
C VAL A 685 26.18 2.24 -28.50
N SER A 686 25.75 1.12 -29.09
CA SER A 686 24.87 1.15 -30.27
C SER A 686 23.60 1.97 -30.01
N SER A 687 23.05 2.59 -31.06
CA SER A 687 21.78 3.32 -30.98
C SER A 687 20.64 2.47 -30.41
N ARG A 688 20.64 1.16 -30.70
CA ARG A 688 19.72 0.16 -30.16
C ARG A 688 19.86 -0.04 -28.66
N HIS A 689 21.09 -0.15 -28.14
CA HIS A 689 21.33 -0.24 -26.71
C HIS A 689 20.90 1.04 -25.97
N ARG A 690 21.17 2.21 -26.56
CA ARG A 690 20.74 3.50 -25.99
C ARG A 690 19.22 3.59 -25.90
N LEU A 691 18.52 3.16 -26.95
CA LEU A 691 17.05 3.08 -26.96
C LEU A 691 16.54 2.15 -25.85
N LEU A 692 17.14 0.96 -25.68
CA LEU A 692 16.71 0.03 -24.63
C LEU A 692 16.96 0.60 -23.22
N LYS A 693 18.11 1.27 -22.99
CA LYS A 693 18.37 1.98 -21.74
C LYS A 693 17.31 3.04 -21.47
N LEU A 694 16.94 3.84 -22.47
CA LEU A 694 15.88 4.86 -22.35
C LEU A 694 14.53 4.23 -22.01
N ILE A 695 14.15 3.14 -22.67
CA ILE A 695 12.93 2.39 -22.34
C ILE A 695 12.99 1.90 -20.89
N ALA A 696 14.10 1.30 -20.46
CA ALA A 696 14.28 0.84 -19.10
C ALA A 696 14.14 1.98 -18.07
N LEU A 697 14.68 3.16 -18.36
CA LEU A 697 14.58 4.37 -17.52
C LEU A 697 13.14 4.88 -17.33
N LEU A 698 12.26 4.62 -18.31
CA LEU A 698 10.85 5.01 -18.26
C LEU A 698 9.95 4.01 -17.51
N ILE A 699 10.44 2.79 -17.23
CA ILE A 699 9.67 1.77 -16.52
C ILE A 699 9.49 2.20 -15.04
N PRO A 700 8.25 2.28 -14.53
CA PRO A 700 7.96 2.67 -13.15
C PRO A 700 8.60 1.74 -12.11
N ARG A 701 9.14 2.31 -11.01
CA ARG A 701 9.93 1.57 -10.00
C ARG A 701 9.77 1.99 -8.54
N TYR A 702 9.65 0.95 -7.68
CA TYR A 702 9.89 0.88 -6.25
C TYR A 702 10.38 2.16 -5.58
N GLU A 703 11.70 2.14 -5.51
CA GLU A 703 12.57 3.24 -5.19
C GLU A 703 13.24 3.74 -6.47
N ARG A 704 13.62 5.01 -6.43
CA ARG A 704 14.48 5.62 -7.44
C ARG A 704 15.86 5.90 -6.86
N CYS A 705 16.86 5.76 -7.72
CA CYS A 705 18.25 6.02 -7.43
C CYS A 705 18.81 7.09 -8.39
N ARG A 706 19.85 7.82 -7.98
CA ARG A 706 20.54 8.78 -8.85
C ARG A 706 21.44 8.07 -9.87
N CYS A 707 22.02 6.91 -9.51
CA CYS A 707 22.86 6.09 -10.38
C CYS A 707 22.09 5.61 -11.62
N SER A 708 22.62 5.92 -12.81
CA SER A 708 22.02 5.56 -14.11
C SER A 708 21.96 4.06 -14.31
N GLU A 709 23.00 3.35 -13.89
CA GLU A 709 23.21 1.92 -14.07
C GLU A 709 22.20 1.15 -13.22
N CYS A 710 22.13 1.48 -11.92
CA CYS A 710 21.12 0.96 -10.99
C CYS A 710 19.71 1.20 -11.54
N LYS A 711 19.48 2.38 -12.14
CA LYS A 711 18.20 2.64 -12.79
C LYS A 711 17.97 1.73 -14.00
N VAL A 712 18.93 1.53 -14.89
CA VAL A 712 18.71 0.66 -16.07
C VAL A 712 18.45 -0.79 -15.62
N VAL A 713 19.26 -1.32 -14.70
CA VAL A 713 19.12 -2.68 -14.15
C VAL A 713 17.76 -2.85 -13.48
N SER A 714 17.36 -1.90 -12.63
CA SER A 714 16.05 -1.94 -11.99
C SER A 714 14.91 -1.83 -13.00
N GLY A 715 15.10 -1.11 -14.10
CA GLY A 715 14.12 -1.05 -15.18
C GLY A 715 13.92 -2.40 -15.86
N ILE A 716 14.99 -3.19 -15.98
CA ILE A 716 15.00 -4.51 -16.65
C ILE A 716 14.52 -5.63 -15.74
N PHE A 717 14.95 -5.69 -14.48
CA PHE A 717 14.51 -6.72 -13.53
C PHE A 717 13.32 -6.29 -12.69
N GLY A 718 13.36 -5.07 -12.17
CA GLY A 718 12.63 -4.62 -10.98
C GLY A 718 13.66 -4.16 -9.93
N ASN A 719 13.24 -3.50 -8.85
CA ASN A 719 14.16 -3.19 -7.76
C ASN A 719 14.65 -4.51 -7.13
N ALA A 720 15.98 -4.71 -7.06
CA ALA A 720 16.58 -5.95 -6.57
C ALA A 720 16.88 -5.90 -5.06
N PHE A 721 16.91 -4.73 -4.44
CA PHE A 721 17.20 -4.54 -3.02
C PHE A 721 16.59 -3.21 -2.55
N TRP A 722 16.40 -3.09 -1.24
CA TRP A 722 16.07 -1.82 -0.61
C TRP A 722 17.34 -1.02 -0.39
N HIS A 723 17.41 0.21 -0.91
CA HIS A 723 18.63 1.03 -0.81
C HIS A 723 19.01 1.36 0.63
N GLU A 724 18.04 1.36 1.55
CA GLU A 724 18.32 1.57 2.98
C GLU A 724 19.16 0.44 3.60
N ASN A 725 19.08 -0.79 3.07
CA ASN A 725 19.83 -1.95 3.59
C ASN A 725 21.25 -2.06 3.00
N ILE A 726 21.56 -1.28 1.96
CA ILE A 726 22.82 -1.39 1.22
C ILE A 726 23.74 -0.22 1.57
N SER A 727 25.00 -0.53 1.88
CA SER A 727 26.01 0.51 2.10
C SER A 727 26.25 1.33 0.81
N PRO A 728 26.57 2.64 0.91
CA PRO A 728 26.89 3.45 -0.25
C PRO A 728 28.05 2.88 -1.10
N THR A 729 29.03 2.24 -0.45
CA THR A 729 30.22 1.64 -1.08
C THR A 729 29.85 0.41 -1.93
N VAL A 730 29.08 -0.54 -1.39
CA VAL A 730 28.58 -1.70 -2.15
C VAL A 730 27.70 -1.27 -3.29
N HIS A 731 26.77 -0.34 -3.04
CA HIS A 731 25.89 0.16 -4.08
C HIS A 731 26.70 0.76 -5.24
N GLN A 732 27.78 1.51 -4.95
CA GLN A 732 28.64 2.07 -5.99
C GLN A 732 29.44 0.97 -6.72
N TRP A 733 30.08 0.06 -5.97
CA TRP A 733 30.89 -1.04 -6.51
C TRP A 733 30.08 -1.98 -7.41
N LEU A 734 28.90 -2.43 -6.94
CA LEU A 734 28.02 -3.32 -7.69
C LEU A 734 27.64 -2.75 -9.05
N ASN A 735 27.31 -1.46 -9.10
CA ASN A 735 26.79 -0.82 -10.30
C ASN A 735 27.89 -0.31 -11.26
N LYS A 736 29.09 0.02 -10.75
CA LYS A 736 30.16 0.60 -11.57
C LYS A 736 31.27 -0.38 -11.94
N GLU A 737 31.50 -1.42 -11.14
CA GLU A 737 32.65 -2.32 -11.31
C GLU A 737 32.24 -3.78 -11.49
N SER A 738 31.32 -4.29 -10.67
CA SER A 738 30.86 -5.69 -10.76
C SER A 738 29.92 -5.92 -11.97
N SER A 739 28.80 -5.19 -12.02
CA SER A 739 27.73 -5.40 -13.01
C SER A 739 27.87 -4.48 -14.22
N THR A 740 29.00 -4.55 -14.92
CA THR A 740 29.28 -3.66 -16.08
C THR A 740 28.54 -4.06 -17.35
N ARG A 741 28.12 -5.33 -17.47
CA ARG A 741 27.43 -5.90 -18.64
C ARG A 741 26.27 -6.79 -18.19
N LEU A 742 25.20 -6.82 -18.98
CA LEU A 742 24.02 -7.64 -18.70
C LEU A 742 23.72 -8.57 -19.89
N PRO A 743 23.97 -9.89 -19.78
CA PRO A 743 23.63 -10.85 -20.82
C PRO A 743 22.12 -11.06 -20.87
N MET A 744 21.43 -10.61 -21.93
CA MET A 744 19.98 -10.69 -22.05
C MET A 744 19.48 -12.01 -22.69
N ALA A 745 20.39 -12.89 -23.12
CA ALA A 745 20.04 -14.06 -23.94
C ALA A 745 19.09 -15.05 -23.26
N ALA A 746 19.19 -15.24 -21.94
CA ALA A 746 18.34 -16.17 -21.20
C ALA A 746 17.02 -15.57 -20.70
N PHE A 747 16.78 -14.26 -20.87
CA PHE A 747 15.53 -13.63 -20.44
C PHE A 747 14.27 -14.23 -21.08
N PRO A 748 14.25 -14.63 -22.38
CA PRO A 748 13.07 -15.27 -22.96
C PRO A 748 12.67 -16.54 -22.22
N HIS A 749 13.64 -17.34 -21.77
CA HIS A 749 13.37 -18.51 -20.95
C HIS A 749 12.96 -18.12 -19.53
N LEU A 750 13.66 -17.16 -18.91
CA LEU A 750 13.26 -16.61 -17.59
C LEU A 750 11.81 -16.10 -17.59
N ARG A 751 11.36 -15.45 -18.66
CA ARG A 751 9.96 -15.01 -18.81
C ARG A 751 8.98 -16.18 -18.79
N LYS A 752 9.31 -17.32 -19.43
CA LYS A 752 8.48 -18.52 -19.37
C LYS A 752 8.38 -19.04 -17.93
N ILE A 753 9.51 -19.17 -17.24
CA ILE A 753 9.58 -19.58 -15.83
C ILE A 753 8.75 -18.65 -14.95
N CYS A 754 8.92 -17.33 -15.08
CA CYS A 754 8.18 -16.33 -14.32
C CYS A 754 6.67 -16.39 -14.58
N ASN A 755 6.24 -16.63 -15.82
CA ASN A 755 4.82 -16.73 -16.17
C ASN A 755 4.18 -18.02 -15.66
N SER A 756 4.91 -19.15 -15.67
CA SER A 756 4.48 -20.41 -15.06
C SER A 756 4.53 -20.36 -13.53
N GLY A 757 5.47 -19.59 -12.98
CA GLY A 757 5.77 -19.48 -11.55
C GLY A 757 6.57 -20.64 -10.98
N PHE A 758 7.13 -21.50 -11.83
CA PHE A 758 8.00 -22.63 -11.50
C PHE A 758 8.91 -22.95 -12.70
N ILE A 759 9.99 -23.71 -12.47
CA ILE A 759 10.97 -24.07 -13.50
C ILE A 759 10.33 -24.91 -14.61
N VAL A 760 10.59 -24.55 -15.85
CA VAL A 760 10.13 -25.24 -17.07
C VAL A 760 11.31 -25.39 -18.01
N ASP A 761 11.22 -26.29 -18.98
CA ASP A 761 12.25 -26.43 -20.01
C ASP A 761 12.22 -25.25 -21.01
N SER A 762 13.21 -25.22 -21.91
CA SER A 762 13.31 -24.22 -22.98
C SER A 762 12.05 -24.12 -23.87
N ASN A 763 11.24 -25.18 -23.99
CA ASN A 763 9.96 -25.15 -24.71
C ASN A 763 8.84 -24.55 -23.85
N GLY A 764 8.94 -24.62 -22.53
CA GLY A 764 7.95 -24.15 -21.56
C GLY A 764 7.16 -25.27 -20.89
N SER A 765 7.60 -26.53 -21.05
CA SER A 765 6.93 -27.71 -20.50
C SER A 765 7.43 -28.01 -19.08
N ASN A 766 6.58 -28.65 -18.28
CA ASN A 766 6.93 -29.07 -16.93
C ASN A 766 7.73 -30.38 -16.95
N SER A 767 9.03 -30.27 -17.20
CA SER A 767 9.94 -31.42 -17.35
C SER A 767 10.73 -31.74 -16.08
N TYR A 768 10.69 -30.87 -15.06
CA TYR A 768 11.51 -31.02 -13.85
C TYR A 768 10.70 -31.38 -12.60
N LEU A 769 9.56 -30.71 -12.34
CA LEU A 769 8.80 -30.96 -11.10
C LEU A 769 8.23 -32.39 -11.06
N ILE A 770 8.13 -33.08 -12.19
CA ILE A 770 7.71 -34.50 -12.23
C ILE A 770 8.74 -35.46 -11.62
N HIS A 771 9.94 -34.99 -11.25
CA HIS A 771 11.03 -35.80 -10.70
C HIS A 771 11.46 -35.40 -9.28
N PRO A 772 10.54 -35.32 -8.30
CA PRO A 772 10.91 -34.96 -6.93
C PRO A 772 11.87 -35.96 -6.27
N GLN A 773 11.90 -37.23 -6.70
CA GLN A 773 12.80 -38.27 -6.21
C GLN A 773 14.29 -37.91 -6.35
N ARG A 774 14.64 -37.00 -7.27
CA ARG A 774 16.02 -36.57 -7.50
C ARG A 774 16.50 -35.48 -6.52
N MET A 775 15.63 -35.02 -5.63
CA MET A 775 15.93 -34.02 -4.60
C MET A 775 16.04 -34.66 -3.21
N ALA A 776 16.54 -35.89 -3.12
CA ALA A 776 16.75 -36.62 -1.87
C ALA A 776 17.94 -36.03 -1.07
N LEU A 777 17.78 -34.81 -0.56
CA LEU A 777 18.80 -34.04 0.15
C LEU A 777 18.18 -32.98 1.09
N PRO A 778 18.88 -32.53 2.15
CA PRO A 778 18.42 -31.46 3.04
C PRO A 778 18.34 -30.10 2.33
N THR A 779 17.27 -29.33 2.57
CA THR A 779 17.08 -28.01 1.95
C THR A 779 16.74 -26.91 2.94
N LEU A 780 17.25 -25.70 2.70
CA LEU A 780 16.87 -24.46 3.37
C LEU A 780 16.40 -23.44 2.33
N TYR A 781 15.18 -22.91 2.50
CA TYR A 781 14.66 -21.81 1.68
C TYR A 781 14.50 -20.53 2.50
N ILE A 782 15.27 -19.50 2.16
CA ILE A 782 15.24 -18.18 2.82
C ILE A 782 14.53 -17.18 1.88
N SER A 783 13.64 -16.35 2.40
CA SER A 783 13.05 -15.23 1.66
C SER A 783 13.05 -13.94 2.46
N GLY A 784 13.12 -12.80 1.78
CA GLY A 784 12.94 -11.50 2.43
C GLY A 784 11.46 -11.22 2.71
N GLY A 785 11.16 -10.68 3.89
CA GLY A 785 9.80 -10.36 4.33
C GLY A 785 9.19 -9.13 3.65
N ARG A 786 10.01 -8.27 3.01
CA ARG A 786 9.60 -7.03 2.35
C ARG A 786 9.84 -7.10 0.83
N PRO A 787 8.97 -7.78 0.07
CA PRO A 787 9.27 -8.18 -1.31
C PRO A 787 9.33 -7.01 -2.30
N LEU A 788 10.42 -6.93 -3.08
CA LEU A 788 10.59 -5.99 -4.20
C LEU A 788 10.51 -6.64 -5.58
N LEU A 789 10.83 -7.94 -5.66
CA LEU A 789 10.88 -8.70 -6.90
C LEU A 789 10.18 -10.05 -6.75
N VAL A 790 10.70 -10.89 -5.85
CA VAL A 790 10.19 -12.22 -5.52
C VAL A 790 9.48 -12.19 -4.16
N THR A 791 8.38 -12.92 -4.04
CA THR A 791 7.55 -12.97 -2.82
C THR A 791 7.92 -14.16 -1.91
N PRO A 792 7.63 -14.08 -0.59
CA PRO A 792 7.79 -15.19 0.35
C PRO A 792 6.99 -16.45 -0.01
N GLN A 793 6.04 -16.38 -0.96
CA GLN A 793 5.35 -17.55 -1.50
C GLN A 793 6.31 -18.51 -2.20
N THR A 794 7.42 -18.01 -2.75
CA THR A 794 8.44 -18.82 -3.41
C THR A 794 9.04 -19.84 -2.45
N SER A 795 9.55 -19.39 -1.31
CA SER A 795 10.13 -20.27 -0.27
C SER A 795 9.06 -21.15 0.38
N PHE A 796 7.83 -20.65 0.52
CA PHE A 796 6.71 -21.40 1.09
C PHE A 796 6.32 -22.60 0.24
N LEU A 797 6.13 -22.40 -1.07
CA LEU A 797 5.76 -23.47 -1.99
C LEU A 797 6.87 -24.52 -2.07
N ALA A 798 8.12 -24.10 -2.13
CA ALA A 798 9.27 -25.00 -2.17
C ALA A 798 9.36 -25.87 -0.91
N HIS A 799 9.26 -25.25 0.27
CA HIS A 799 9.28 -25.96 1.54
C HIS A 799 8.14 -26.97 1.66
N LYS A 800 6.92 -26.57 1.30
CA LYS A 800 5.75 -27.47 1.30
C LYS A 800 5.93 -28.63 0.31
N TYR A 801 6.44 -28.35 -0.88
CA TYR A 801 6.71 -29.34 -1.91
C TYR A 801 7.73 -30.38 -1.44
N MET A 802 8.85 -29.91 -0.86
CA MET A 802 9.90 -30.78 -0.36
C MET A 802 9.44 -31.61 0.84
N LYS A 803 8.74 -31.02 1.81
CA LYS A 803 8.13 -31.79 2.92
C LYS A 803 7.18 -32.89 2.45
N LEU A 804 6.42 -32.64 1.38
CA LEU A 804 5.46 -33.60 0.84
C LEU A 804 6.15 -34.76 0.12
N HIS A 805 7.17 -34.47 -0.69
CA HIS A 805 7.75 -35.47 -1.60
C HIS A 805 9.07 -36.08 -1.10
N GLN A 806 9.77 -35.45 -0.15
CA GLN A 806 11.03 -35.92 0.43
C GLN A 806 10.99 -35.89 1.97
N PRO A 807 9.98 -36.49 2.63
CA PRO A 807 9.81 -36.39 4.09
C PRO A 807 10.96 -37.00 4.90
N GLY A 808 11.82 -37.84 4.30
CA GLY A 808 13.00 -38.42 4.93
C GLY A 808 14.16 -37.45 5.12
N PHE A 809 14.09 -36.24 4.57
CA PHE A 809 15.13 -35.22 4.69
C PHE A 809 14.64 -34.00 5.47
N ARG A 810 15.60 -33.26 6.02
CA ARG A 810 15.33 -32.04 6.76
C ARG A 810 15.08 -30.87 5.81
N HIS A 811 13.90 -30.28 5.90
CA HIS A 811 13.50 -29.13 5.09
C HIS A 811 13.13 -27.93 5.97
N GLU A 812 13.85 -26.83 5.78
CA GLU A 812 13.69 -25.59 6.56
C GLU A 812 13.24 -24.42 5.68
N ARG A 813 12.57 -23.46 6.32
CA ARG A 813 12.15 -22.21 5.72
C ARG A 813 12.34 -21.06 6.69
N VAL A 814 12.88 -19.95 6.19
CA VAL A 814 13.07 -18.71 6.95
C VAL A 814 12.54 -17.52 6.16
N VAL A 815 11.84 -16.61 6.84
CA VAL A 815 11.49 -15.29 6.30
C VAL A 815 12.21 -14.23 7.13
N VAL A 816 13.07 -13.44 6.50
CA VAL A 816 13.86 -12.42 7.20
C VAL A 816 13.18 -11.06 7.01
N GLU A 817 12.62 -10.52 8.09
CA GLU A 817 11.89 -9.26 8.09
C GLU A 817 12.78 -8.05 7.76
N GLY A 818 12.24 -7.08 7.03
CA GLY A 818 12.98 -5.87 6.60
C GLY A 818 13.85 -6.06 5.35
N PHE A 819 14.10 -7.29 4.92
CA PHE A 819 14.87 -7.59 3.71
C PHE A 819 13.97 -7.83 2.49
N GLY A 820 14.49 -7.47 1.31
CA GLY A 820 13.85 -7.62 0.01
C GLY A 820 14.31 -8.86 -0.76
N HIS A 821 15.08 -8.66 -1.84
CA HIS A 821 15.50 -9.72 -2.75
C HIS A 821 16.98 -10.11 -2.60
N SER A 822 17.89 -9.28 -3.11
CA SER A 822 19.35 -9.49 -3.07
C SER A 822 20.01 -8.96 -1.81
N ASP A 823 19.39 -7.97 -1.14
CA ASP A 823 19.82 -7.45 0.15
C ASP A 823 19.92 -8.50 1.25
N LEU A 824 19.33 -9.70 1.08
CA LEU A 824 19.59 -10.86 1.95
C LEU A 824 21.07 -11.27 2.01
N LEU A 825 21.83 -11.00 0.95
CA LEU A 825 23.23 -11.40 0.85
C LEU A 825 24.17 -10.20 0.79
N ILE A 826 23.71 -9.09 0.20
CA ILE A 826 24.53 -7.88 0.00
C ILE A 826 24.24 -6.74 1.00
N GLY A 827 23.28 -6.92 1.91
CA GLY A 827 22.93 -5.91 2.90
C GLY A 827 23.90 -5.86 4.08
N GLU A 828 24.07 -4.70 4.71
CA GLU A 828 25.01 -4.47 5.82
C GLU A 828 24.75 -5.41 7.01
N GLU A 829 23.48 -5.69 7.30
CA GLU A 829 23.07 -6.56 8.42
C GLU A 829 22.91 -8.05 8.01
N SER A 830 23.33 -8.43 6.80
CA SER A 830 23.16 -9.82 6.31
C SER A 830 23.96 -10.83 7.13
N CYS A 831 25.15 -10.43 7.61
CA CYS A 831 26.01 -11.28 8.44
C CYS A 831 25.40 -11.61 9.80
N GLU A 832 24.56 -10.72 10.33
CA GLU A 832 23.88 -10.92 11.61
C GLU A 832 22.54 -11.64 11.43
N LYS A 833 21.79 -11.30 10.38
CA LYS A 833 20.38 -11.71 10.24
C LYS A 833 20.13 -12.84 9.23
N VAL A 834 21.07 -13.12 8.32
CA VAL A 834 20.87 -14.09 7.23
C VAL A 834 21.89 -15.21 7.26
N PHE A 835 23.19 -14.89 7.33
CA PHE A 835 24.26 -15.89 7.27
C PHE A 835 24.18 -16.96 8.38
N PRO A 836 23.76 -16.65 9.63
CA PRO A 836 23.63 -17.66 10.68
C PRO A 836 22.65 -18.79 10.32
N HIS A 837 21.60 -18.50 9.54
CA HIS A 837 20.67 -19.53 9.07
C HIS A 837 21.34 -20.50 8.08
N ILE A 838 22.15 -19.97 7.16
CA ILE A 838 22.91 -20.76 6.19
C ILE A 838 23.93 -21.64 6.91
N LEU A 839 24.70 -21.06 7.82
CA LEU A 839 25.71 -21.77 8.62
C LEU A 839 25.08 -22.86 9.49
N SER A 840 23.96 -22.55 10.16
CA SER A 840 23.22 -23.52 10.95
C SER A 840 22.80 -24.72 10.11
N HIS A 841 22.25 -24.48 8.91
CA HIS A 841 21.83 -25.55 8.02
C HIS A 841 23.00 -26.43 7.53
N ILE A 842 24.15 -25.82 7.22
CA ILE A 842 25.37 -26.54 6.84
C ILE A 842 25.85 -27.43 7.98
N ARG A 843 26.03 -26.89 9.19
CA ARG A 843 26.49 -27.64 10.37
C ARG A 843 25.58 -28.82 10.70
N LEU A 844 24.27 -28.64 10.57
CA LEU A 844 23.29 -29.70 10.82
C LEU A 844 23.33 -30.80 9.75
N ALA A 845 23.70 -30.48 8.51
CA ALA A 845 23.89 -31.47 7.46
C ALA A 845 25.22 -32.23 7.61
N ASP A 846 26.23 -31.61 8.22
CA ASP A 846 27.51 -32.25 8.56
C ASP A 846 27.44 -33.15 9.81
N GLY A 847 26.33 -33.12 10.58
CA GLY A 847 26.14 -33.95 11.77
C GLY A 847 26.53 -33.31 13.11
N ASP A 848 26.88 -32.02 13.12
CA ASP A 848 27.24 -31.25 14.33
C ASP A 848 25.99 -30.82 15.15
N GLU A 849 25.26 -31.79 15.73
CA GLU A 849 23.99 -31.55 16.42
C GLU A 849 24.10 -30.63 17.66
N GLN A 850 25.22 -30.66 18.39
CA GLN A 850 25.42 -29.85 19.60
C GLN A 850 25.70 -28.37 19.31
N GLN A 851 26.45 -28.04 18.25
CA GLN A 851 26.74 -26.65 17.87
C GLN A 851 25.64 -26.01 17.02
N GLY A 852 24.94 -26.78 16.18
CA GLY A 852 23.82 -26.28 15.37
C GLY A 852 22.62 -25.80 16.21
N ARG A 853 22.41 -26.38 17.39
CA ARG A 853 21.38 -25.93 18.35
C ARG A 853 21.78 -24.70 19.16
N ASN A 854 23.06 -24.47 19.45
CA ASN A 854 23.51 -23.33 20.26
C ASN A 854 23.44 -21.98 19.52
N VAL A 855 23.67 -21.95 18.20
CA VAL A 855 23.35 -20.74 17.39
C VAL A 855 21.85 -20.43 17.44
N HIS A 856 21.03 -21.48 17.55
CA HIS A 856 19.59 -21.37 17.66
C HIS A 856 19.09 -20.75 18.98
N ILE A 857 19.96 -20.67 20.01
CA ILE A 857 19.65 -20.12 21.35
C ILE A 857 20.06 -18.63 21.43
N ASN A 858 21.11 -18.18 20.74
CA ASN A 858 21.52 -16.76 20.75
C ASN A 858 20.74 -15.88 19.75
N VAL A 859 20.04 -16.45 18.77
CA VAL A 859 19.16 -15.72 17.82
C VAL A 859 17.69 -15.75 18.28
N ALA A 860 17.44 -16.05 19.55
CA ALA A 860 16.09 -16.21 20.10
C ALA A 860 15.25 -14.92 20.18
N GLU A 861 15.78 -13.75 19.82
CA GLU A 861 15.00 -12.50 19.70
C GLU A 861 14.14 -12.41 18.41
N GLY A 862 14.18 -13.41 17.52
CA GLY A 862 13.44 -13.37 16.24
C GLY A 862 12.52 -14.55 15.94
N LYS A 863 12.36 -15.53 16.85
CA LYS A 863 11.54 -16.73 16.58
C LYS A 863 10.04 -16.43 16.68
N LYS A 864 9.44 -15.97 15.57
CA LYS A 864 8.12 -16.48 15.18
C LYS A 864 8.34 -17.70 14.29
N VAL A 865 8.31 -18.88 14.89
CA VAL A 865 8.06 -20.12 14.14
C VAL A 865 6.62 -20.01 13.65
N PHE A 866 6.43 -19.48 12.44
CA PHE A 866 5.10 -19.34 11.85
C PHE A 866 4.50 -20.73 11.70
N SER A 867 3.42 -20.99 12.45
CA SER A 867 2.61 -22.19 12.24
C SER A 867 2.01 -22.15 10.83
N ASP A 868 1.80 -23.32 10.22
CA ASP A 868 1.16 -23.45 8.90
C ASP A 868 -0.23 -22.76 8.83
N SER A 869 -0.82 -22.40 9.98
CA SER A 869 -2.09 -21.65 10.07
C SER A 869 -1.93 -20.13 9.91
N GLU A 870 -0.80 -19.53 10.31
CA GLU A 870 -0.56 -18.08 10.21
C GLU A 870 -0.08 -17.67 8.80
N ALA A 871 0.40 -18.62 7.98
CA ALA A 871 0.76 -18.37 6.58
C ALA A 871 -0.46 -17.97 5.71
N ASN A 872 -1.69 -18.34 6.14
CA ASN A 872 -2.92 -17.85 5.52
C ASN A 872 -3.19 -16.37 5.84
N GLN A 873 -2.64 -15.83 6.94
CA GLN A 873 -2.74 -14.42 7.31
C GLN A 873 -1.77 -13.53 6.53
N TYR A 874 -0.68 -14.10 5.99
CA TYR A 874 0.22 -13.46 5.03
C TYR A 874 -0.20 -13.69 3.58
N GLN A 875 -1.51 -13.82 3.32
CA GLN A 875 -2.05 -13.20 2.13
C GLN A 875 -1.74 -11.69 2.26
N TYR A 876 -0.58 -11.28 1.74
CA TYR A 876 -0.52 -10.03 1.03
C TYR A 876 -1.70 -10.12 0.05
N GLU A 877 -2.83 -9.51 0.43
CA GLU A 877 -3.81 -9.04 -0.52
C GLU A 877 -3.12 -7.95 -1.36
N GLU A 878 -2.15 -8.38 -2.19
CA GLU A 878 -2.01 -7.87 -3.55
C GLU A 878 -3.12 -8.47 -4.42
N GLY A 879 -4.35 -8.56 -3.88
CA GLY A 879 -5.44 -8.03 -4.68
C GLY A 879 -5.03 -6.62 -5.07
N PHE A 880 -5.43 -6.15 -6.24
CA PHE A 880 -5.69 -4.73 -6.32
C PHE A 880 -6.54 -4.41 -5.09
N GLY A 881 -5.92 -3.85 -4.06
CA GLY A 881 -6.60 -3.21 -2.97
C GLY A 881 -7.33 -2.14 -3.72
N ILE A 882 -8.58 -2.46 -4.09
CA ILE A 882 -9.53 -1.53 -4.62
C ILE A 882 -9.66 -0.61 -3.42
N THR A 883 -8.79 0.42 -3.40
CA THR A 883 -9.13 1.68 -2.82
C THR A 883 -10.57 1.86 -3.25
N TRP A 884 -11.47 2.05 -2.29
CA TRP A 884 -12.89 2.27 -2.56
C TRP A 884 -13.12 3.44 -3.54
N PHE A 885 -12.04 4.12 -3.92
CA PHE A 885 -11.85 5.06 -5.00
C PHE A 885 -11.17 4.42 -6.22
N SER A 886 -11.81 4.55 -7.37
CA SER A 886 -11.24 4.24 -8.69
C SER A 886 -9.90 4.97 -8.87
N PRO A 887 -8.91 4.40 -9.57
CA PRO A 887 -7.67 5.09 -9.97
C PRO A 887 -7.93 6.48 -10.58
N PHE A 888 -9.10 6.65 -11.21
CA PHE A 888 -9.58 7.91 -11.76
C PHE A 888 -9.93 8.97 -10.70
N VAL A 889 -10.49 8.57 -9.55
CA VAL A 889 -10.80 9.50 -8.44
C VAL A 889 -9.52 10.01 -7.81
N VAL A 890 -8.50 9.18 -7.68
CA VAL A 890 -7.23 9.65 -7.13
C VAL A 890 -6.46 10.49 -8.15
N LEU A 891 -6.54 10.19 -9.44
CA LEU A 891 -6.06 11.08 -10.51
C LEU A 891 -6.82 12.41 -10.54
N LEU A 892 -8.14 12.41 -10.33
CA LEU A 892 -8.97 13.62 -10.29
C LEU A 892 -8.70 14.44 -9.03
N LEU A 893 -8.54 13.81 -7.86
CA LEU A 893 -8.17 14.48 -6.62
C LEU A 893 -6.75 15.03 -6.69
N ALA A 894 -5.82 14.30 -7.30
CA ALA A 894 -4.48 14.80 -7.56
C ALA A 894 -4.49 15.93 -8.60
N PHE A 895 -5.33 15.86 -9.63
CA PHE A 895 -5.51 16.95 -10.59
C PHE A 895 -6.19 18.16 -9.95
N LEU A 896 -7.20 17.97 -9.08
CA LEU A 896 -7.85 19.03 -8.32
C LEU A 896 -6.90 19.65 -7.31
N LEU A 897 -6.06 18.84 -6.64
CA LEU A 897 -5.00 19.33 -5.76
C LEU A 897 -3.96 20.12 -6.55
N VAL A 898 -3.49 19.61 -7.70
CA VAL A 898 -2.56 20.30 -8.60
C VAL A 898 -3.18 21.56 -9.20
N SER A 899 -4.48 21.58 -9.50
CA SER A 899 -5.20 22.73 -10.04
C SER A 899 -5.51 23.77 -8.96
N LEU A 900 -5.80 23.33 -7.73
CA LEU A 900 -5.93 24.20 -6.54
C LEU A 900 -4.57 24.83 -6.18
N LEU A 901 -3.49 24.05 -6.29
CA LEU A 901 -2.11 24.52 -6.10
C LEU A 901 -1.70 25.46 -7.23
N ALA A 902 -2.00 25.16 -8.50
CA ALA A 902 -1.72 26.05 -9.62
C ALA A 902 -2.46 27.40 -9.52
N ARG A 903 -3.65 27.43 -8.90
CA ARG A 903 -4.38 28.66 -8.57
C ARG A 903 -3.87 29.39 -7.32
N LEU A 904 -2.97 28.79 -6.55
CA LEU A 904 -2.24 29.43 -5.45
C LEU A 904 -0.88 29.99 -5.91
N PHE A 905 -0.43 29.63 -7.12
CA PHE A 905 0.81 30.08 -7.77
C PHE A 905 0.58 31.06 -8.94
N LEU A 906 -0.68 31.39 -9.24
CA LEU A 906 -1.16 32.52 -10.06
C LEU A 906 -1.92 33.46 -9.13
#